data_AF-A0A9P7HMU4-F1
#
_entry.id   AF-A0A9P7HMU4-F1
#
_cell.length_a   1.000
_cell.length_b   1.000
_cell.length_c   1.000
_cell.angle_alpha   90.00
_cell.angle_beta   90.00
_cell.angle_gamma   90.00
#
_symmetry.space_group_name_H-M   'P 1'
#
loop_
_entity.id
_entity.type
_entity.pdbx_description
1 polymer ?
#
loop_
_entity_poly.entity_id
_entity_poly.type
_entity_poly.pdbx_seq_one_letter_code
_entity_poly.pdbx_strand_id
1 'polypeptide(L)'
;MNVRQSSFSLAPPGPGLERRPSVVSRLSSVFSNADQETGSAARTGAGLIEEEIAEIKRYEDFTTIDWVQDAAREQAKRKARRKQAAGLYDKGQPGWRYQLWRSYDAAQAWIVVTIIGIAIGLSAALLNIITEWLSDVKMGYCETGFYLNENFCCWGEENGCNQWHRWTGFEPFNYFIYFVFATLFACVAGTLVKSFAPYAAGSGISEIKCIIAGFVVKGFLGWWTLIIKSVCLPLAIASGLSVGKEGPSVHYAVCTGNVISRLFDKYKRNASKTREFLSASAAAGVAVAFGSPIGGVLFSLEEMSNQFPLKTLWRSYFCALVATAVLAAMNPFRTGQLVMFQVEYKNDWHFFELLFYVLIGIFGGLYGAFVIKWNLRVQSFRKKYLKEYAVLEATLLAAGTAIIAYPNAFLRIDMTESMEILFSECGRGESYHGLCEPNKRWWNIISLFLATFLRLFLVILSYGCKVPAGIFVPSMAIGASFGRTIGILVQAIHEANPTSVFFSACKPDEPCITPGTYALLGAAAALSGIMHITISVVVIMFELTGALNYILPTMIVVGVTKAVSELFGKGGIADRMIWFSGMPFLDSKEEHNFGVPVSAVMRTSVVSMPVHGLTLGEVQSLLADDRYQGFPVVEDKHTKVLVGYIGSTELRYAIGKMSRTSPLSETAKCTFAPSSANLSSTSLNNIHSDSSHPSTLDFSRYVDATPVTAHPRLPLETVMELFQKIGPRVILIEYHGKLTGLVTVKDCLKYQFKVEAAENPKDDHRIEEGQEQLWNLFQRAGNWFSGRVSRYSGGRIRLTSTSGGERPLGRGQILDGDEEVLDEGVELESRR
;
A
#
# COMPACT_ATOMS: atom_id res chain seq x y z
N MET A 1 11.27 7.78 68.03
CA MET A 1 11.47 6.70 67.05
C MET A 1 12.44 7.23 66.00
N ASN A 2 13.74 6.99 66.22
CA ASN A 2 14.83 7.62 65.48
C ASN A 2 15.60 6.56 64.69
N VAL A 3 15.78 6.82 63.40
CA VAL A 3 16.51 5.98 62.44
C VAL A 3 18.01 6.15 62.66
N ARG A 4 18.73 5.03 62.81
CA ARG A 4 20.19 4.96 62.94
C ARG A 4 20.87 4.98 61.57
N GLN A 5 21.93 5.78 61.47
CA GLN A 5 22.96 5.75 60.44
C GLN A 5 23.94 4.57 60.63
N SER A 6 24.44 3.99 59.53
CA SER A 6 25.77 3.38 59.48
C SER A 6 26.35 3.44 58.06
N SER A 7 27.48 4.12 57.96
CA SER A 7 28.40 4.27 56.83
C SER A 7 29.19 2.99 56.51
N PHE A 8 29.51 2.75 55.23
CA PHE A 8 30.70 2.00 54.85
C PHE A 8 31.37 2.59 53.60
N SER A 9 32.69 2.56 53.63
CA SER A 9 33.71 3.26 52.86
C SER A 9 34.02 2.64 51.49
N LEU A 10 34.36 3.50 50.51
CA LEU A 10 34.85 3.12 49.18
C LEU A 10 36.34 2.74 49.20
N ALA A 11 36.66 1.61 48.57
CA ALA A 11 38.01 1.25 48.11
C ALA A 11 38.12 1.49 46.58
N PRO A 12 39.33 1.73 46.03
CA PRO A 12 39.51 2.21 44.65
C PRO A 12 39.46 1.05 43.63
N PRO A 13 38.96 1.27 42.40
CA PRO A 13 39.06 0.25 41.35
C PRO A 13 40.39 0.36 40.60
N GLY A 14 40.97 -0.81 40.29
CA GLY A 14 42.13 -0.99 39.41
C GLY A 14 41.81 -0.77 37.93
N PRO A 15 42.82 -0.88 37.04
CA PRO A 15 42.74 -0.41 35.67
C PRO A 15 42.16 -1.44 34.69
N GLY A 16 41.43 -0.96 33.69
CA GLY A 16 41.37 -1.60 32.37
C GLY A 16 40.04 -2.25 31.97
N LEU A 17 39.12 -1.46 31.43
CA LEU A 17 38.16 -1.87 30.40
C LEU A 17 37.88 -0.63 29.53
N GLU A 18 38.39 -0.64 28.30
CA GLU A 18 38.25 0.44 27.33
C GLU A 18 36.77 0.78 27.09
N ARG A 19 36.38 2.00 27.47
CA ARG A 19 35.09 2.59 27.07
C ARG A 19 35.17 2.95 25.59
N ARG A 20 34.32 2.31 24.77
CA ARG A 20 34.02 2.79 23.40
C ARG A 20 33.59 4.26 23.47
N PRO A 21 34.16 5.16 22.65
CA PRO A 21 33.81 6.58 22.68
C PRO A 21 32.39 6.80 22.14
N SER A 22 31.69 7.80 22.70
CA SER A 22 30.31 8.13 22.36
C SER A 22 30.18 8.76 20.96
N VAL A 23 29.01 8.56 20.36
CA VAL A 23 28.56 8.97 19.01
C VAL A 23 28.91 10.43 18.66
N VAL A 24 28.94 11.31 19.66
CA VAL A 24 29.23 12.75 19.52
C VAL A 24 30.68 13.01 19.07
N SER A 25 31.64 12.23 19.56
CA SER A 25 33.07 12.41 19.25
C SER A 25 33.43 12.06 17.80
N ARG A 26 32.67 11.14 17.19
CA ARG A 26 32.85 10.75 15.78
C ARG A 26 32.29 11.78 14.81
N LEU A 27 31.25 12.51 15.22
CA LEU A 27 30.63 13.54 14.39
C LEU A 27 31.48 14.81 14.35
N SER A 28 32.06 15.24 15.48
CA SER A 28 32.92 16.44 15.51
C SER A 28 34.19 16.32 14.66
N SER A 29 34.76 15.11 14.54
CA SER A 29 35.92 14.87 13.69
C SER A 29 35.60 14.87 12.19
N VAL A 30 34.38 14.49 11.81
CA VAL A 30 33.93 14.53 10.41
C VAL A 30 33.63 15.96 9.97
N PHE A 31 33.07 16.79 10.85
CA PHE A 31 32.83 18.20 10.55
C PHE A 31 34.11 19.04 10.43
N SER A 32 35.20 18.67 11.13
CA SER A 32 36.47 19.41 11.04
C SER A 32 37.29 19.09 9.77
N ASN A 33 37.08 17.92 9.16
CA ASN A 33 37.83 17.49 7.97
C ASN A 33 37.13 17.85 6.64
N ALA A 34 35.88 18.31 6.67
CA ALA A 34 35.12 18.65 5.46
C ALA A 34 35.52 20.01 4.84
N ASP A 35 36.28 20.85 5.53
CA ASP A 35 36.73 22.16 5.05
C ASP A 35 38.11 22.15 4.37
N GLN A 36 38.73 20.97 4.18
CA GLN A 36 40.10 20.88 3.67
C GLN A 36 40.31 19.74 2.66
N GLU A 37 39.59 19.74 1.53
CA GLU A 37 40.00 18.96 0.34
C GLU A 37 39.28 19.44 -0.93
N THR A 38 39.67 20.60 -1.46
CA THR A 38 39.28 21.05 -2.80
C THR A 38 40.24 20.49 -3.84
N GLY A 39 39.83 19.42 -4.53
CA GLY A 39 40.39 19.07 -5.83
C GLY A 39 40.67 17.59 -6.09
N SER A 40 39.63 16.74 -6.22
CA SER A 40 39.59 15.65 -7.22
C SER A 40 38.26 14.84 -7.25
N ALA A 41 37.28 15.12 -6.39
CA ALA A 41 36.04 14.33 -6.28
C ALA A 41 34.87 14.78 -7.18
N ALA A 42 35.13 15.38 -8.36
CA ALA A 42 34.07 16.01 -9.16
C ALA A 42 33.26 15.05 -10.07
N ARG A 43 33.62 13.76 -10.17
CA ARG A 43 32.93 12.81 -11.07
C ARG A 43 32.02 11.77 -10.39
N THR A 44 32.11 11.60 -9.08
CA THR A 44 31.29 10.61 -8.33
C THR A 44 30.12 11.24 -7.58
N GLY A 45 30.13 12.57 -7.37
CA GLY A 45 29.05 13.28 -6.68
C GLY A 45 27.81 13.54 -7.54
N ALA A 46 27.96 13.61 -8.88
CA ALA A 46 26.85 13.93 -9.77
C ALA A 46 25.74 12.87 -9.75
N GLY A 47 26.09 11.58 -9.71
CA GLY A 47 25.11 10.48 -9.66
C GLY A 47 24.35 10.39 -8.33
N LEU A 48 25.03 10.61 -7.21
CA LEU A 48 24.41 10.64 -5.88
C LEU A 48 23.47 11.83 -5.73
N ILE A 49 23.86 13.00 -6.24
CA ILE A 49 23.02 14.21 -6.24
C ILE A 49 21.81 14.01 -7.16
N GLU A 50 21.96 13.35 -8.31
CA GLU A 50 20.87 13.11 -9.26
C GLU A 50 19.86 12.06 -8.76
N GLU A 51 20.34 11.05 -8.01
CA GLU A 51 19.49 10.09 -7.29
C GLU A 51 18.78 10.73 -6.10
N GLU A 52 19.49 11.53 -5.28
CA GLU A 52 18.89 12.33 -4.20
C GLU A 52 17.85 13.32 -4.76
N ILE A 53 18.12 13.98 -5.89
CA ILE A 53 17.18 14.89 -6.56
C ILE A 53 15.96 14.14 -7.12
N ALA A 54 16.14 12.95 -7.70
CA ALA A 54 15.03 12.13 -8.18
C ALA A 54 14.15 11.59 -7.04
N GLU A 55 14.75 11.27 -5.90
CA GLU A 55 14.05 10.89 -4.68
C GLU A 55 13.28 12.08 -4.10
N ILE A 56 13.92 13.26 -4.00
CA ILE A 56 13.29 14.53 -3.58
C ILE A 56 12.12 14.93 -4.50
N LYS A 57 12.26 14.78 -5.83
CA LYS A 57 11.22 15.13 -6.82
C LYS A 57 9.98 14.24 -6.69
N ARG A 58 10.13 12.95 -6.33
CA ARG A 58 8.99 12.04 -6.08
C ARG A 58 8.14 12.49 -4.88
N TYR A 59 8.74 13.14 -3.88
CA TYR A 59 8.01 13.68 -2.72
C TYR A 59 7.18 14.94 -3.06
N GLU A 60 7.50 15.67 -4.13
CA GLU A 60 6.75 16.88 -4.53
C GLU A 60 5.38 16.56 -5.13
N ASP A 61 5.21 15.39 -5.74
CA ASP A 61 3.94 14.93 -6.34
C ASP A 61 2.84 14.62 -5.31
N PHE A 62 3.19 14.44 -4.03
CA PHE A 62 2.23 14.17 -2.96
C PHE A 62 1.72 15.46 -2.31
N THR A 63 0.40 15.62 -2.30
CA THR A 63 -0.28 16.68 -1.54
C THR A 63 -0.66 16.17 -0.15
N THR A 64 -0.27 16.91 0.89
CA THR A 64 -0.61 16.65 2.30
C THR A 64 -1.94 17.28 2.68
N ILE A 65 -2.81 16.55 3.37
CA ILE A 65 -4.08 17.05 3.90
C ILE A 65 -3.83 17.76 5.24
N ASP A 66 -4.42 18.94 5.44
CA ASP A 66 -4.45 19.60 6.74
C ASP A 66 -5.70 19.15 7.53
N TRP A 67 -5.49 18.25 8.50
CA TRP A 67 -6.58 17.69 9.29
C TRP A 67 -7.17 18.71 10.28
N VAL A 68 -6.37 19.66 10.74
CA VAL A 68 -6.78 20.73 11.67
C VAL A 68 -7.73 21.69 10.98
N GLN A 69 -7.34 22.18 9.82
CA GLN A 69 -8.17 23.09 9.04
C GLN A 69 -9.49 22.43 8.62
N ASP A 70 -9.47 21.15 8.22
CA ASP A 70 -10.70 20.44 7.83
C ASP A 70 -11.63 20.23 9.04
N ALA A 71 -11.08 19.90 10.21
CA ALA A 71 -11.84 19.80 11.45
C ALA A 71 -12.44 21.15 11.89
N ALA A 72 -11.68 22.24 11.81
CA ALA A 72 -12.14 23.59 12.13
C ALA A 72 -13.28 24.03 11.19
N ARG A 73 -13.13 23.79 9.89
CA ARG A 73 -14.19 24.05 8.88
C ARG A 73 -15.46 23.25 9.17
N GLU A 74 -15.33 22.00 9.62
CA GLU A 74 -16.48 21.19 10.00
C GLU A 74 -17.18 21.71 11.25
N GLN A 75 -16.43 22.09 12.29
CA GLN A 75 -17.01 22.70 13.49
C GLN A 75 -17.75 24.01 13.17
N ALA A 76 -17.17 24.86 12.33
CA ALA A 76 -17.80 26.10 11.86
C ALA A 76 -19.13 25.82 11.12
N LYS A 77 -19.14 24.84 10.21
CA LYS A 77 -20.37 24.40 9.52
C LYS A 77 -21.42 23.88 10.50
N ARG A 78 -21.03 23.09 11.51
CA ARG A 78 -21.94 22.60 12.55
C ARG A 78 -22.52 23.74 13.39
N LYS A 79 -21.71 24.73 13.76
CA LYS A 79 -22.15 25.91 14.53
C LYS A 79 -23.12 26.77 13.72
N ALA A 80 -22.84 27.01 12.44
CA ALA A 80 -23.74 27.73 11.54
C ALA A 80 -25.10 27.03 11.40
N ARG A 81 -25.10 25.69 11.22
CA ARG A 81 -26.34 24.89 11.19
C ARG A 81 -27.11 24.95 12.51
N ARG A 82 -26.43 24.87 13.66
CA ARG A 82 -27.08 25.00 14.98
C ARG A 82 -27.73 26.37 15.16
N LYS A 83 -27.10 27.45 14.70
CA LYS A 83 -27.68 28.80 14.72
C LYS A 83 -28.92 28.90 13.83
N GLN A 84 -28.87 28.35 12.62
CA GLN A 84 -30.03 28.30 11.72
C GLN A 84 -31.18 27.48 12.32
N ALA A 85 -30.87 26.33 12.95
CA ALA A 85 -31.85 25.51 13.65
C ALA A 85 -32.49 26.27 14.82
N ALA A 86 -31.69 26.94 15.65
CA ALA A 86 -32.19 27.72 16.78
C ALA A 86 -33.12 28.86 16.33
N GLY A 87 -32.77 29.58 15.27
CA GLY A 87 -33.64 30.61 14.69
C GLY A 87 -34.93 30.08 14.05
N LEU A 88 -34.99 28.78 13.72
CA LEU A 88 -36.21 28.13 13.26
C LEU A 88 -37.15 27.79 14.43
N TYR A 89 -36.60 27.34 15.57
CA TYR A 89 -37.39 27.07 16.78
C TYR A 89 -37.99 28.36 17.38
N ASP A 90 -37.30 29.49 17.23
CA ASP A 90 -37.76 30.80 17.68
C ASP A 90 -38.97 31.34 16.86
N LYS A 91 -39.18 30.82 15.64
CA LYS A 91 -40.26 31.23 14.72
C LYS A 91 -41.45 30.25 14.67
N GLY A 92 -41.50 29.24 15.55
CA GLY A 92 -42.60 28.28 15.64
C GLY A 92 -42.18 26.82 15.36
N GLN A 93 -43.15 25.90 15.34
CA GLN A 93 -42.88 24.46 15.18
C GLN A 93 -42.15 24.18 13.85
N PRO A 94 -41.03 23.44 13.87
CA PRO A 94 -40.31 23.10 12.65
C PRO A 94 -41.21 22.26 11.73
N GLY A 95 -41.39 22.69 10.47
CA GLY A 95 -42.18 21.95 9.49
C GLY A 95 -41.62 20.55 9.22
N TRP A 96 -42.49 19.59 8.92
CA TRP A 96 -42.14 18.18 8.68
C TRP A 96 -41.01 17.98 7.64
N ARG A 97 -40.91 18.86 6.65
CA ARG A 97 -39.83 18.87 5.65
C ARG A 97 -38.44 19.11 6.26
N TYR A 98 -38.35 19.99 7.26
CA TYR A 98 -37.10 20.24 7.99
C TYR A 98 -36.72 19.03 8.86
N GLN A 99 -37.70 18.41 9.52
CA GLN A 99 -37.50 17.18 10.27
C GLN A 99 -36.97 16.07 9.36
N LEU A 100 -37.59 15.86 8.19
CA LEU A 100 -37.16 14.89 7.18
C LEU A 100 -35.74 15.17 6.66
N TRP A 101 -35.43 16.43 6.35
CA TRP A 101 -34.08 16.81 5.90
C TRP A 101 -33.03 16.60 6.98
N ARG A 102 -33.36 16.86 8.25
CA ARG A 102 -32.49 16.58 9.42
C ARG A 102 -32.25 15.08 9.59
N SER A 103 -33.30 14.26 9.46
CA SER A 103 -33.20 12.79 9.48
C SER A 103 -32.31 12.30 8.33
N TYR A 104 -32.50 12.83 7.12
CA TYR A 104 -31.70 12.50 5.96
C TYR A 104 -30.22 12.88 6.14
N ASP A 105 -29.90 14.10 6.62
CA ASP A 105 -28.51 14.53 6.85
C ASP A 105 -27.80 13.67 7.92
N ALA A 106 -28.54 13.14 8.89
CA ALA A 106 -28.04 12.20 9.89
C ALA A 106 -27.87 10.77 9.32
N ALA A 107 -28.82 10.30 8.52
CA ALA A 107 -28.81 8.97 7.91
C ALA A 107 -27.88 8.86 6.70
N GLN A 108 -27.52 9.98 6.07
CA GLN A 108 -26.76 10.02 4.82
C GLN A 108 -25.44 9.23 4.89
N ALA A 109 -24.76 9.24 6.04
CA ALA A 109 -23.52 8.47 6.20
C ALA A 109 -23.78 6.97 6.11
N TRP A 110 -24.85 6.48 6.75
CA TRP A 110 -25.25 5.07 6.70
C TRP A 110 -25.71 4.67 5.29
N ILE A 111 -26.49 5.53 4.62
CA ILE A 111 -26.92 5.29 3.23
C ILE A 111 -25.71 5.13 2.30
N VAL A 112 -24.73 6.04 2.41
CA VAL A 112 -23.50 5.96 1.59
C VAL A 112 -22.72 4.68 1.89
N VAL A 113 -22.56 4.31 3.17
CA VAL A 113 -21.89 3.07 3.55
C VAL A 113 -22.60 1.84 2.98
N THR A 114 -23.94 1.80 3.02
CA THR A 114 -24.73 0.71 2.43
C THR A 114 -24.51 0.60 0.93
N ILE A 115 -24.58 1.72 0.20
CA ILE A 115 -24.37 1.73 -1.25
C ILE A 115 -22.96 1.26 -1.60
N ILE A 116 -21.95 1.70 -0.85
CA ILE A 116 -20.57 1.25 -1.00
C ILE A 116 -20.47 -0.26 -0.77
N GLY A 117 -21.05 -0.77 0.33
CA GLY A 117 -21.03 -2.20 0.65
C GLY A 117 -21.68 -3.05 -0.45
N ILE A 118 -22.85 -2.64 -0.95
CA ILE A 118 -23.53 -3.33 -2.05
C ILE A 118 -22.65 -3.34 -3.31
N ALA A 119 -22.09 -2.20 -3.70
CA ALA A 119 -21.26 -2.10 -4.88
C ALA A 119 -19.99 -2.97 -4.79
N ILE A 120 -19.35 -3.02 -3.60
CA ILE A 120 -18.18 -3.87 -3.36
C ILE A 120 -18.55 -5.36 -3.45
N GLY A 121 -19.66 -5.78 -2.82
CA GLY A 121 -20.14 -7.16 -2.87
C GLY A 121 -20.47 -7.62 -4.30
N LEU A 122 -21.20 -6.80 -5.06
CA LEU A 122 -21.50 -7.07 -6.47
C LEU A 122 -20.24 -7.17 -7.33
N SER A 123 -19.29 -6.25 -7.14
CA SER A 123 -18.03 -6.23 -7.89
C SER A 123 -17.21 -7.48 -7.60
N ALA A 124 -17.13 -7.91 -6.34
CA ALA A 124 -16.39 -9.10 -5.97
C ALA A 124 -17.02 -10.40 -6.51
N ALA A 125 -18.34 -10.51 -6.47
CA ALA A 125 -19.05 -11.65 -7.04
C ALA A 125 -18.78 -11.78 -8.55
N LEU A 126 -18.84 -10.65 -9.28
CA LEU A 126 -18.49 -10.60 -10.70
C LEU A 126 -17.03 -11.03 -10.93
N LEU A 127 -16.09 -10.53 -10.12
CA LEU A 127 -14.67 -10.90 -10.22
C LEU A 127 -14.45 -12.38 -9.97
N ASN A 128 -15.12 -12.97 -8.98
CA ASN A 128 -15.02 -14.40 -8.67
C ASN A 128 -15.51 -15.25 -9.85
N ILE A 129 -16.71 -14.96 -10.38
CA ILE A 129 -17.29 -15.69 -11.52
C ILE A 129 -16.37 -15.62 -12.75
N ILE A 130 -15.86 -14.42 -13.08
CA ILE A 130 -14.98 -14.23 -14.24
C ILE A 130 -13.63 -14.93 -14.04
N THR A 131 -13.07 -14.88 -12.83
CA THR A 131 -11.76 -15.47 -12.53
C THR A 131 -11.79 -16.99 -12.66
N GLU A 132 -12.83 -17.64 -12.14
CA GLU A 132 -12.98 -19.10 -12.25
C GLU A 132 -13.18 -19.52 -13.70
N TRP A 133 -14.09 -18.87 -14.42
CA TRP A 133 -14.31 -19.18 -15.83
C TRP A 133 -13.02 -19.01 -16.66
N LEU A 134 -12.26 -17.93 -16.47
CA LEU A 134 -10.98 -17.75 -17.18
C LEU A 134 -9.92 -18.78 -16.77
N SER A 135 -9.97 -19.29 -15.53
CA SER A 135 -9.06 -20.35 -15.10
C SER A 135 -9.38 -21.68 -15.78
N ASP A 136 -10.66 -22.03 -15.84
CA ASP A 136 -11.12 -23.33 -16.36
C ASP A 136 -11.02 -23.41 -17.88
N VAL A 137 -11.23 -22.29 -18.59
CA VAL A 137 -11.08 -22.21 -20.06
C VAL A 137 -9.69 -22.66 -20.53
N LYS A 138 -8.64 -22.55 -19.70
CA LYS A 138 -7.30 -23.08 -20.04
C LYS A 138 -7.24 -24.61 -20.08
N MET A 139 -8.14 -25.26 -19.37
CA MET A 139 -8.14 -26.71 -19.14
C MET A 139 -9.14 -27.41 -20.05
N GLY A 140 -10.28 -26.78 -20.34
CA GLY A 140 -11.33 -27.36 -21.18
C GLY A 140 -12.49 -26.39 -21.45
N TYR A 141 -13.58 -26.95 -21.96
CA TYR A 141 -14.84 -26.24 -22.18
C TYR A 141 -16.03 -27.16 -21.88
N CYS A 142 -17.17 -26.56 -21.56
CA CYS A 142 -18.43 -27.25 -21.34
C CYS A 142 -19.24 -27.38 -22.63
N GLU A 143 -19.80 -28.57 -22.91
CA GLU A 143 -20.61 -28.83 -24.11
C GLU A 143 -21.92 -28.04 -24.11
N THR A 144 -22.57 -27.88 -22.95
CA THR A 144 -23.87 -27.21 -22.83
C THR A 144 -23.79 -25.69 -23.00
N GLY A 145 -22.62 -25.09 -22.75
CA GLY A 145 -22.38 -23.67 -22.98
C GLY A 145 -20.97 -23.22 -22.58
N PHE A 146 -20.31 -22.46 -23.46
CA PHE A 146 -18.93 -22.01 -23.28
C PHE A 146 -18.69 -21.06 -22.09
N TYR A 147 -19.75 -20.41 -21.59
CA TYR A 147 -19.66 -19.46 -20.47
C TYR A 147 -19.74 -20.13 -19.08
N LEU A 148 -19.96 -21.45 -19.02
CA LEU A 148 -20.01 -22.22 -17.78
C LEU A 148 -18.60 -22.65 -17.36
N ASN A 149 -18.29 -22.49 -16.08
CA ASN A 149 -17.07 -23.04 -15.45
C ASN A 149 -17.25 -24.57 -15.23
N GLU A 150 -16.19 -25.29 -14.86
CA GLU A 150 -16.22 -26.74 -14.69
C GLU A 150 -17.23 -27.16 -13.62
N ASN A 151 -17.23 -26.47 -12.47
CA ASN A 151 -18.15 -26.73 -11.35
C ASN A 151 -19.63 -26.50 -11.71
N PHE A 152 -19.94 -25.53 -12.57
CA PHE A 152 -21.31 -25.29 -13.05
C PHE A 152 -21.71 -26.24 -14.17
N CYS A 153 -20.76 -26.67 -15.01
CA CYS A 153 -21.00 -27.68 -16.03
C CYS A 153 -21.35 -29.02 -15.38
N CYS A 154 -20.59 -29.40 -14.35
CA CYS A 154 -20.71 -30.69 -13.65
C CYS A 154 -21.60 -30.63 -12.40
N TRP A 155 -22.60 -29.74 -12.40
CA TRP A 155 -23.44 -29.50 -11.23
C TRP A 155 -24.18 -30.76 -10.76
N GLY A 156 -23.87 -31.23 -9.55
CA GLY A 156 -24.52 -32.40 -8.94
C GLY A 156 -23.82 -33.74 -9.17
N GLU A 157 -22.67 -33.75 -9.84
CA GLU A 157 -21.79 -34.92 -9.97
C GLU A 157 -20.48 -34.67 -9.21
N GLU A 158 -20.07 -35.61 -8.34
CA GLU A 158 -18.95 -35.41 -7.41
C GLU A 158 -17.56 -35.61 -8.05
N ASN A 159 -17.44 -36.08 -9.31
CA ASN A 159 -16.17 -36.50 -9.92
C ASN A 159 -16.02 -36.19 -11.41
N GLY A 160 -16.24 -34.93 -11.79
CA GLY A 160 -16.19 -34.53 -13.19
C GLY A 160 -17.33 -35.14 -14.01
N CYS A 161 -17.75 -34.42 -15.03
CA CYS A 161 -18.91 -34.79 -15.82
C CYS A 161 -18.50 -35.13 -17.24
N ASN A 162 -19.27 -36.01 -17.88
CA ASN A 162 -19.08 -36.33 -19.30
C ASN A 162 -19.26 -35.10 -20.21
N GLN A 163 -19.92 -34.05 -19.71
CA GLN A 163 -20.18 -32.80 -20.41
C GLN A 163 -18.98 -31.83 -20.43
N TRP A 164 -17.99 -32.05 -19.56
CA TRP A 164 -16.76 -31.26 -19.54
C TRP A 164 -15.70 -31.93 -20.40
N HIS A 165 -15.31 -31.25 -21.47
CA HIS A 165 -14.31 -31.77 -22.39
C HIS A 165 -13.03 -30.96 -22.30
N ARG A 166 -11.91 -31.66 -22.10
CA ARG A 166 -10.59 -31.09 -22.36
C ARG A 166 -10.49 -30.73 -23.84
N TRP A 167 -9.70 -29.71 -24.16
CA TRP A 167 -9.55 -29.22 -25.53
C TRP A 167 -9.20 -30.33 -26.54
N THR A 168 -8.36 -31.29 -26.15
CA THR A 168 -8.07 -32.48 -26.93
C THR A 168 -7.82 -33.71 -26.06
N GLY A 169 -7.91 -34.90 -26.65
CA GLY A 169 -7.50 -36.15 -25.99
C GLY A 169 -5.98 -36.37 -25.93
N PHE A 170 -5.17 -35.49 -26.54
CA PHE A 170 -3.71 -35.64 -26.63
C PHE A 170 -3.01 -34.69 -25.64
N GLU A 171 -2.43 -35.24 -24.58
CA GLU A 171 -1.84 -34.46 -23.47
C GLU A 171 -0.80 -33.41 -23.92
N PRO A 172 0.14 -33.67 -24.87
CA PRO A 172 1.06 -32.65 -25.34
C PRO A 172 0.38 -31.43 -26.00
N PHE A 173 -0.77 -31.64 -26.63
CA PHE A 173 -1.51 -30.54 -27.26
C PHE A 173 -2.30 -29.73 -26.23
N ASN A 174 -2.86 -30.38 -25.20
CA ASN A 174 -3.44 -29.69 -24.06
C ASN A 174 -2.40 -28.82 -23.33
N TYR A 175 -1.17 -29.32 -23.20
CA TYR A 175 -0.07 -28.53 -22.65
C TYR A 175 0.25 -27.30 -23.50
N PHE A 176 0.30 -27.45 -24.82
CA PHE A 176 0.51 -26.32 -25.74
C PHE A 176 -0.62 -25.29 -25.64
N ILE A 177 -1.87 -25.72 -25.58
CA ILE A 177 -3.03 -24.83 -25.41
C ILE A 177 -2.97 -24.08 -24.08
N TYR A 178 -2.69 -24.78 -22.98
CA TYR A 178 -2.52 -24.18 -21.65
C TYR A 178 -1.45 -23.08 -21.68
N PHE A 179 -0.30 -23.37 -22.31
CA PHE A 179 0.80 -22.41 -22.48
C PHE A 179 0.39 -21.18 -23.30
N VAL A 180 -0.34 -21.37 -24.40
CA VAL A 180 -0.81 -20.27 -25.26
C VAL A 180 -1.80 -19.36 -24.53
N PHE A 181 -2.79 -19.92 -23.82
CA PHE A 181 -3.73 -19.12 -23.04
C PHE A 181 -3.05 -18.39 -21.87
N ALA A 182 -2.16 -19.06 -21.13
CA ALA A 182 -1.42 -18.46 -20.03
C ALA A 182 -0.62 -17.22 -20.49
N THR A 183 0.11 -17.35 -21.58
CA THR A 183 0.91 -16.25 -22.15
C THR A 183 0.05 -15.13 -22.75
N LEU A 184 -1.06 -15.47 -23.41
CA LEU A 184 -2.00 -14.51 -23.96
C LEU A 184 -2.64 -13.65 -22.85
N PHE A 185 -3.13 -14.27 -21.78
CA PHE A 185 -3.77 -13.54 -20.68
C PHE A 185 -2.79 -12.59 -19.96
N ALA A 186 -1.55 -13.02 -19.72
CA ALA A 186 -0.51 -12.14 -19.17
C ALA A 186 -0.18 -10.97 -20.11
N CYS A 187 -0.14 -11.21 -21.42
CA CYS A 187 0.15 -10.18 -22.43
C CYS A 187 -0.94 -9.11 -22.45
N VAL A 188 -2.21 -9.54 -22.48
CA VAL A 188 -3.37 -8.65 -22.48
C VAL A 188 -3.43 -7.84 -21.18
N ALA A 189 -3.27 -8.49 -20.02
CA ALA A 189 -3.27 -7.81 -18.72
C ALA A 189 -2.13 -6.77 -18.62
N GLY A 190 -0.90 -7.14 -18.99
CA GLY A 190 0.24 -6.23 -18.97
C GLY A 190 0.07 -5.04 -19.92
N THR A 191 -0.49 -5.29 -21.11
CA THR A 191 -0.73 -4.23 -22.12
C THR A 191 -1.79 -3.24 -21.64
N LEU A 192 -2.91 -3.72 -21.10
CA LEU A 192 -3.99 -2.87 -20.58
C LEU A 192 -3.53 -2.00 -19.42
N VAL A 193 -2.74 -2.56 -18.49
CA VAL A 193 -2.17 -1.79 -17.37
C VAL A 193 -1.19 -0.73 -17.87
N LYS A 194 -0.31 -1.08 -18.81
CA LYS A 194 0.69 -0.12 -19.35
C LYS A 194 0.05 1.01 -20.15
N SER A 195 -1.01 0.74 -20.93
CA SER A 195 -1.62 1.72 -21.82
C SER A 195 -2.67 2.61 -21.15
N PHE A 196 -3.54 2.05 -20.30
CA PHE A 196 -4.69 2.79 -19.77
C PHE A 196 -4.49 3.29 -18.33
N ALA A 197 -3.91 2.48 -17.44
CA ALA A 197 -3.83 2.81 -16.02
C ALA A 197 -2.58 2.19 -15.35
N PRO A 198 -1.41 2.84 -15.44
CA PRO A 198 -0.17 2.31 -14.85
C PRO A 198 -0.25 2.18 -13.32
N TYR A 199 -1.08 3.01 -12.66
CA TYR A 199 -1.38 2.93 -11.22
C TYR A 199 -2.17 1.68 -10.81
N ALA A 200 -2.68 0.89 -11.77
CA ALA A 200 -3.37 -0.37 -11.47
C ALA A 200 -2.41 -1.53 -11.21
N ALA A 201 -1.12 -1.41 -11.53
CA ALA A 201 -0.10 -2.43 -11.24
C ALA A 201 0.08 -2.69 -9.74
N GLY A 202 0.48 -3.91 -9.38
CA GLY A 202 0.73 -4.31 -7.99
C GLY A 202 -0.53 -4.46 -7.14
N SER A 203 -0.35 -4.53 -5.82
CA SER A 203 -1.45 -4.73 -4.86
C SER A 203 -2.26 -3.46 -4.66
N GLY A 204 -1.59 -2.34 -4.39
CA GLY A 204 -2.20 -1.06 -4.02
C GLY A 204 -2.29 -0.78 -2.53
N ILE A 205 -1.95 -1.74 -1.66
CA ILE A 205 -2.07 -1.61 -0.20
C ILE A 205 -1.12 -0.53 0.35
N SER A 206 0.16 -0.56 -0.05
CA SER A 206 1.18 0.40 0.37
C SER A 206 0.79 1.85 0.04
N GLU A 207 0.26 2.07 -1.16
CA GLU A 207 -0.20 3.36 -1.62
C GLU A 207 -1.46 3.82 -0.88
N ILE A 208 -2.42 2.92 -0.62
CA ILE A 208 -3.62 3.23 0.18
C ILE A 208 -3.24 3.63 1.60
N LYS A 209 -2.29 2.92 2.22
CA LYS A 209 -1.77 3.23 3.56
C LYS A 209 -1.18 4.65 3.59
N CYS A 210 -0.44 5.06 2.57
CA CYS A 210 0.07 6.43 2.42
C CYS A 210 -1.07 7.46 2.26
N ILE A 211 -2.11 7.14 1.47
CA ILE A 211 -3.27 8.03 1.28
C ILE A 211 -4.07 8.22 2.57
N ILE A 212 -4.29 7.16 3.34
CA ILE A 212 -4.99 7.22 4.64
C ILE A 212 -4.16 8.00 5.67
N ALA A 213 -2.83 7.89 5.62
CA ALA A 213 -1.92 8.70 6.44
C ALA A 213 -1.96 10.20 6.08
N GLY A 214 -2.44 10.56 4.89
CA GLY A 214 -2.68 11.95 4.48
C GLY A 214 -1.90 12.41 3.25
N PHE A 215 -1.20 11.51 2.55
CA PHE A 215 -0.46 11.80 1.33
C PHE A 215 -1.26 11.39 0.09
N VAL A 216 -1.93 12.33 -0.54
CA VAL A 216 -2.85 12.04 -1.65
C VAL A 216 -2.10 11.97 -2.98
N VAL A 217 -2.27 10.86 -3.70
CA VAL A 217 -1.84 10.67 -5.10
C VAL A 217 -3.02 10.92 -6.04
N LYS A 218 -2.87 11.84 -7.00
CA LYS A 218 -3.91 12.12 -7.99
C LYS A 218 -4.06 10.96 -8.97
N GLY A 219 -5.29 10.57 -9.28
CA GLY A 219 -5.60 9.53 -10.27
C GLY A 219 -5.53 8.08 -9.77
N PHE A 220 -4.84 7.80 -8.64
CA PHE A 220 -4.72 6.46 -8.08
C PHE A 220 -6.08 5.83 -7.71
N LEU A 221 -6.91 6.58 -6.97
CA LEU A 221 -8.28 6.17 -6.59
C LEU A 221 -9.34 6.55 -7.64
N GLY A 222 -8.95 6.63 -8.92
CA GLY A 222 -9.82 7.04 -10.02
C GLY A 222 -10.85 5.99 -10.44
N TRP A 223 -11.84 6.41 -11.24
CA TRP A 223 -12.79 5.49 -11.87
C TRP A 223 -12.13 4.60 -12.93
N TRP A 224 -11.18 5.16 -13.71
CA TRP A 224 -10.43 4.41 -14.71
C TRP A 224 -9.53 3.33 -14.09
N THR A 225 -8.90 3.60 -12.95
CA THR A 225 -8.07 2.60 -12.25
C THR A 225 -8.94 1.47 -11.71
N LEU A 226 -10.14 1.75 -11.21
CA LEU A 226 -11.12 0.73 -10.81
C LEU A 226 -11.45 -0.23 -11.96
N ILE A 227 -11.85 0.29 -13.12
CA ILE A 227 -12.25 -0.56 -14.26
C ILE A 227 -11.08 -1.42 -14.74
N ILE A 228 -9.92 -0.80 -14.99
CA ILE A 228 -8.75 -1.53 -15.53
C ILE A 228 -8.25 -2.57 -14.53
N LYS A 229 -8.21 -2.25 -13.23
CA LYS A 229 -7.77 -3.20 -12.20
C LYS A 229 -8.74 -4.37 -12.07
N SER A 230 -10.06 -4.12 -12.13
CA SER A 230 -11.08 -5.18 -12.09
C SER A 230 -11.01 -6.11 -13.31
N VAL A 231 -10.71 -5.62 -14.51
CA VAL A 231 -10.59 -6.48 -15.70
C VAL A 231 -9.26 -7.22 -15.76
N CYS A 232 -8.16 -6.55 -15.41
CA CYS A 232 -6.82 -7.13 -15.51
C CYS A 232 -6.51 -8.14 -14.38
N LEU A 233 -7.21 -8.07 -13.25
CA LEU A 233 -6.97 -8.96 -12.12
C LEU A 233 -7.35 -10.43 -12.42
N PRO A 234 -8.56 -10.75 -12.92
CA PRO A 234 -8.91 -12.09 -13.37
C PRO A 234 -7.96 -12.62 -14.45
N LEU A 235 -7.57 -11.77 -15.42
CA LEU A 235 -6.60 -12.14 -16.47
C LEU A 235 -5.21 -12.47 -15.90
N ALA A 236 -4.74 -11.71 -14.90
CA ALA A 236 -3.46 -11.97 -14.26
C ALA A 236 -3.46 -13.30 -13.49
N ILE A 237 -4.54 -13.62 -12.78
CA ILE A 237 -4.68 -14.90 -12.06
C ILE A 237 -4.83 -16.05 -13.05
N ALA A 238 -5.69 -15.88 -14.05
CA ALA A 238 -5.85 -16.84 -15.13
C ALA A 238 -4.57 -17.04 -15.94
N SER A 239 -3.62 -16.12 -15.98
CA SER A 239 -2.34 -16.39 -16.65
C SER A 239 -1.47 -17.46 -15.96
N GLY A 240 -1.83 -17.92 -14.76
CA GLY A 240 -1.02 -18.88 -13.99
C GLY A 240 0.24 -18.26 -13.37
N LEU A 241 0.31 -16.93 -13.33
CA LEU A 241 1.29 -16.23 -12.49
C LEU A 241 0.99 -16.53 -11.02
N SER A 242 2.04 -16.61 -10.18
CA SER A 242 1.87 -16.85 -8.76
C SER A 242 1.44 -15.57 -8.03
N VAL A 243 0.19 -15.16 -8.26
CA VAL A 243 -0.43 -13.92 -7.78
C VAL A 243 -1.85 -14.22 -7.28
N GLY A 244 -2.35 -13.42 -6.33
CA GLY A 244 -3.70 -13.54 -5.79
C GLY A 244 -4.55 -12.28 -5.95
N LYS A 245 -5.88 -12.43 -5.80
CA LYS A 245 -6.86 -11.34 -5.86
C LYS A 245 -6.97 -10.48 -4.60
N GLU A 246 -6.62 -11.01 -3.44
CA GLU A 246 -6.98 -10.38 -2.15
C GLU A 246 -6.27 -9.06 -1.85
N GLY A 247 -5.06 -8.85 -2.37
CA GLY A 247 -4.40 -7.55 -2.24
C GLY A 247 -5.06 -6.48 -3.13
N PRO A 248 -5.15 -6.73 -4.45
CA PRO A 248 -5.91 -5.92 -5.39
C PRO A 248 -7.37 -5.68 -5.00
N SER A 249 -8.00 -6.58 -4.26
CA SER A 249 -9.40 -6.45 -3.87
C SER A 249 -9.65 -5.30 -2.91
N VAL A 250 -8.73 -5.09 -1.96
CA VAL A 250 -8.71 -3.91 -1.10
C VAL A 250 -8.65 -2.64 -1.93
N HIS A 251 -7.83 -2.62 -2.98
CA HIS A 251 -7.66 -1.42 -3.79
C HIS A 251 -8.90 -1.10 -4.63
N TYR A 252 -9.50 -2.06 -5.35
CA TYR A 252 -10.73 -1.73 -6.08
C TYR A 252 -11.85 -1.33 -5.11
N ALA A 253 -11.93 -1.93 -3.92
CA ALA A 253 -12.92 -1.57 -2.91
C ALA A 253 -12.76 -0.11 -2.44
N VAL A 254 -11.52 0.32 -2.16
CA VAL A 254 -11.21 1.72 -1.80
C VAL A 254 -11.48 2.68 -2.97
N CYS A 255 -11.21 2.28 -4.22
CA CYS A 255 -11.61 3.04 -5.40
C CYS A 255 -13.13 3.20 -5.49
N THR A 256 -13.90 2.13 -5.26
CA THR A 256 -15.37 2.15 -5.22
C THR A 256 -15.86 3.13 -4.15
N GLY A 257 -15.28 3.06 -2.94
CA GLY A 257 -15.56 4.00 -1.85
C GLY A 257 -15.26 5.45 -2.20
N ASN A 258 -14.12 5.74 -2.84
CA ASN A 258 -13.75 7.08 -3.26
C ASN A 258 -14.68 7.62 -4.37
N VAL A 259 -15.05 6.79 -5.34
CA VAL A 259 -15.94 7.19 -6.44
C VAL A 259 -17.33 7.49 -5.90
N ILE A 260 -17.91 6.58 -5.11
CA ILE A 260 -19.27 6.72 -4.57
C ILE A 260 -19.34 7.88 -3.58
N SER A 261 -18.37 8.04 -2.68
CA SER A 261 -18.37 9.15 -1.71
C SER A 261 -18.30 10.52 -2.41
N ARG A 262 -17.62 10.63 -3.56
CA ARG A 262 -17.53 11.87 -4.36
C ARG A 262 -18.81 12.21 -5.11
N LEU A 263 -19.75 11.28 -5.29
CA LEU A 263 -21.09 11.58 -5.83
C LEU A 263 -21.91 12.45 -4.86
N PHE A 264 -21.52 12.50 -3.58
CA PHE A 264 -22.18 13.32 -2.57
C PHE A 264 -21.33 14.55 -2.23
N ASP A 265 -21.84 15.75 -2.54
CA ASP A 265 -21.12 17.02 -2.32
C ASP A 265 -20.66 17.26 -0.87
N LYS A 266 -21.40 16.71 0.10
CA LYS A 266 -21.06 16.78 1.54
C LYS A 266 -19.71 16.12 1.86
N TYR A 267 -19.39 15.04 1.16
CA TYR A 267 -18.18 14.25 1.41
C TYR A 267 -17.07 14.59 0.42
N LYS A 268 -17.40 14.91 -0.84
CA LYS A 268 -16.46 15.39 -1.86
C LYS A 268 -15.53 16.52 -1.38
N ARG A 269 -16.02 17.41 -0.51
CA ARG A 269 -15.30 18.59 0.00
C ARG A 269 -14.66 18.41 1.39
N ASN A 270 -14.77 17.24 2.01
CA ASN A 270 -14.28 16.98 3.37
C ASN A 270 -13.39 15.72 3.34
N ALA A 271 -12.09 15.94 3.48
CA ALA A 271 -11.09 14.91 3.36
C ALA A 271 -11.10 13.97 4.57
N SER A 272 -11.36 14.49 5.76
CA SER A 272 -11.52 13.73 7.02
C SER A 272 -12.61 12.67 6.92
N LYS A 273 -13.80 13.06 6.44
CA LYS A 273 -14.90 12.12 6.23
C LYS A 273 -14.64 11.15 5.09
N THR A 274 -14.00 11.63 4.02
CA THR A 274 -13.62 10.74 2.91
C THR A 274 -12.69 9.65 3.41
N ARG A 275 -11.70 9.97 4.25
CA ARG A 275 -10.81 8.99 4.89
C ARG A 275 -11.59 7.92 5.67
N GLU A 276 -12.61 8.30 6.44
CA GLU A 276 -13.46 7.32 7.15
C GLU A 276 -14.10 6.30 6.18
N PHE A 277 -14.57 6.74 5.01
CA PHE A 277 -15.11 5.83 3.99
C PHE A 277 -14.03 5.01 3.30
N LEU A 278 -12.83 5.55 3.08
CA LEU A 278 -11.71 4.77 2.52
C LEU A 278 -11.30 3.64 3.46
N SER A 279 -11.16 3.91 4.76
CA SER A 279 -10.85 2.88 5.76
C SER A 279 -11.96 1.83 5.89
N ALA A 280 -13.24 2.25 5.81
CA ALA A 280 -14.38 1.34 5.79
C ALA A 280 -14.42 0.47 4.52
N SER A 281 -14.07 1.04 3.37
CA SER A 281 -14.03 0.31 2.10
C SER A 281 -12.85 -0.67 2.04
N ALA A 282 -11.71 -0.32 2.64
CA ALA A 282 -10.58 -1.23 2.79
C ALA A 282 -10.97 -2.46 3.64
N ALA A 283 -11.65 -2.23 4.76
CA ALA A 283 -12.19 -3.30 5.60
C ALA A 283 -13.18 -4.19 4.83
N ALA A 284 -14.11 -3.59 4.07
CA ALA A 284 -15.06 -4.32 3.24
C ALA A 284 -14.39 -5.11 2.11
N GLY A 285 -13.32 -4.57 1.49
CA GLY A 285 -12.54 -5.28 0.47
C GLY A 285 -11.91 -6.56 1.01
N VAL A 286 -11.29 -6.50 2.19
CA VAL A 286 -10.74 -7.68 2.88
C VAL A 286 -11.85 -8.63 3.33
N ALA A 287 -12.97 -8.09 3.83
CA ALA A 287 -14.09 -8.90 4.26
C ALA A 287 -14.68 -9.75 3.13
N VAL A 288 -14.82 -9.18 1.94
CA VAL A 288 -15.37 -9.89 0.78
C VAL A 288 -14.33 -10.81 0.13
N ALA A 289 -13.05 -10.46 0.22
CA ALA A 289 -11.92 -11.31 -0.17
C ALA A 289 -11.88 -12.64 0.59
N PHE A 290 -11.98 -12.57 1.92
CA PHE A 290 -11.87 -13.74 2.80
C PHE A 290 -13.21 -14.27 3.31
N GLY A 291 -14.34 -13.67 2.93
CA GLY A 291 -15.64 -14.00 3.53
C GLY A 291 -15.72 -13.69 5.04
N SER A 292 -14.85 -12.82 5.55
CA SER A 292 -14.62 -12.59 6.98
C SER A 292 -14.88 -11.12 7.36
N PRO A 293 -16.10 -10.74 7.76
CA PRO A 293 -16.43 -9.34 8.07
C PRO A 293 -15.70 -8.81 9.31
N ILE A 294 -15.53 -9.61 10.37
CA ILE A 294 -14.82 -9.14 11.58
C ILE A 294 -13.33 -9.09 11.29
N GLY A 295 -12.79 -10.11 10.63
CA GLY A 295 -11.38 -10.16 10.23
C GLY A 295 -10.97 -8.99 9.33
N GLY A 296 -11.82 -8.59 8.39
CA GLY A 296 -11.56 -7.43 7.53
C GLY A 296 -11.50 -6.09 8.26
N VAL A 297 -12.35 -5.88 9.27
CA VAL A 297 -12.31 -4.65 10.10
C VAL A 297 -11.07 -4.63 10.96
N LEU A 298 -10.71 -5.76 11.57
CA LEU A 298 -9.48 -5.89 12.35
C LEU A 298 -8.23 -5.69 11.47
N PHE A 299 -8.24 -6.17 10.23
CA PHE A 299 -7.15 -5.91 9.30
C PHE A 299 -7.00 -4.41 9.00
N SER A 300 -8.11 -3.70 8.78
CA SER A 300 -8.07 -2.24 8.56
C SER A 300 -7.55 -1.48 9.79
N LEU A 301 -7.90 -1.97 10.99
CA LEU A 301 -7.40 -1.47 12.27
C LEU A 301 -5.90 -1.74 12.49
N GLU A 302 -5.43 -2.93 12.15
CA GLU A 302 -4.07 -3.39 12.44
C GLU A 302 -3.07 -2.89 11.39
N GLU A 303 -3.48 -2.80 10.12
CA GLU A 303 -2.56 -2.57 8.99
C GLU A 303 -2.83 -1.31 8.17
N MET A 304 -4.08 -0.82 8.09
CA MET A 304 -4.42 0.32 7.21
C MET A 304 -4.44 1.69 7.90
N SER A 305 -4.85 1.77 9.17
CA SER A 305 -5.09 3.06 9.84
C SER A 305 -4.55 3.10 11.28
N ASN A 306 -3.72 4.10 11.56
CA ASN A 306 -3.14 4.32 12.90
C ASN A 306 -4.16 4.91 13.89
N GLN A 307 -5.15 5.66 13.39
CA GLN A 307 -6.24 6.21 14.21
C GLN A 307 -7.57 5.68 13.68
N PHE A 308 -8.32 5.00 14.54
CA PHE A 308 -9.60 4.42 14.15
C PHE A 308 -10.68 4.75 15.18
N PRO A 309 -11.42 5.86 14.98
CA PRO A 309 -12.44 6.26 15.95
C PRO A 309 -13.59 5.23 15.97
N LEU A 310 -14.20 5.03 17.14
CA LEU A 310 -15.27 4.05 17.35
C LEU A 310 -16.44 4.18 16.34
N LYS A 311 -16.73 5.40 15.89
CA LYS A 311 -17.76 5.67 14.86
C LYS A 311 -17.38 5.07 13.49
N THR A 312 -16.10 5.16 13.12
CA THR A 312 -15.59 4.55 11.89
C THR A 312 -15.54 3.04 12.02
N LEU A 313 -15.29 2.50 13.22
CA LEU A 313 -15.36 1.06 13.49
C LEU A 313 -16.74 0.49 13.19
N TRP A 314 -17.79 1.06 13.78
CA TRP A 314 -19.16 0.61 13.53
C TRP A 314 -19.58 0.73 12.06
N ARG A 315 -19.18 1.82 11.39
CA ARG A 315 -19.46 2.00 9.95
C ARG A 315 -18.70 1.01 9.08
N SER A 316 -17.44 0.72 9.41
CA SER A 316 -16.62 -0.24 8.67
C SER A 316 -17.18 -1.65 8.82
N TYR A 317 -17.56 -2.03 10.05
CA TYR A 317 -18.23 -3.30 10.32
C TYR A 317 -19.54 -3.43 9.55
N PHE A 318 -20.39 -2.41 9.59
CA PHE A 318 -21.64 -2.43 8.82
C PHE A 318 -21.41 -2.48 7.31
N CYS A 319 -20.41 -1.76 6.78
CA CYS A 319 -20.02 -1.83 5.37
C CYS A 319 -19.59 -3.23 4.96
N ALA A 320 -18.70 -3.83 5.76
CA ALA A 320 -18.19 -5.18 5.55
C ALA A 320 -19.32 -6.22 5.58
N LEU A 321 -20.22 -6.13 6.57
CA LEU A 321 -21.38 -7.02 6.69
C LEU A 321 -22.32 -6.91 5.49
N VAL A 322 -22.64 -5.70 5.02
CA VAL A 322 -23.47 -5.51 3.83
C VAL A 322 -22.78 -6.10 2.60
N ALA A 323 -21.48 -5.88 2.45
CA ALA A 323 -20.72 -6.38 1.30
C ALA A 323 -20.64 -7.91 1.29
N THR A 324 -20.38 -8.55 2.43
CA THR A 324 -20.37 -10.01 2.56
C THR A 324 -21.76 -10.61 2.41
N ALA A 325 -22.81 -9.96 2.93
CA ALA A 325 -24.19 -10.40 2.75
C ALA A 325 -24.63 -10.37 1.28
N VAL A 326 -24.21 -9.35 0.53
CA VAL A 326 -24.47 -9.28 -0.93
C VAL A 326 -23.68 -10.35 -1.68
N LEU A 327 -22.43 -10.60 -1.31
CA LEU A 327 -21.65 -11.72 -1.87
C LEU A 327 -22.35 -13.06 -1.59
N ALA A 328 -22.81 -13.28 -0.36
CA ALA A 328 -23.55 -14.47 0.04
C ALA A 328 -24.85 -14.66 -0.77
N ALA A 329 -25.60 -13.56 -0.95
CA ALA A 329 -26.85 -13.58 -1.71
C ALA A 329 -26.64 -13.84 -3.20
N MET A 330 -25.54 -13.38 -3.77
CA MET A 330 -25.18 -13.70 -5.16
C MET A 330 -24.69 -15.15 -5.32
N ASN A 331 -24.15 -15.76 -4.26
CA ASN A 331 -23.68 -17.14 -4.20
C ASN A 331 -22.84 -17.51 -5.44
N PRO A 332 -21.68 -16.87 -5.66
CA PRO A 332 -20.91 -16.97 -6.90
C PRO A 332 -20.39 -18.38 -7.20
N PHE A 333 -20.35 -19.27 -6.21
CA PHE A 333 -19.92 -20.66 -6.35
C PHE A 333 -21.10 -21.64 -6.28
N ARG A 334 -22.30 -21.15 -5.95
CA ARG A 334 -23.52 -21.92 -5.65
C ARG A 334 -23.41 -22.96 -4.51
N THR A 335 -22.26 -23.13 -3.88
CA THR A 335 -22.03 -24.03 -2.73
C THR A 335 -22.65 -23.50 -1.43
N GLY A 336 -23.05 -22.22 -1.39
CA GLY A 336 -23.48 -21.55 -0.15
C GLY A 336 -22.33 -21.07 0.72
N GLN A 337 -21.08 -21.33 0.32
CA GLN A 337 -19.88 -20.80 0.98
C GLN A 337 -19.50 -19.43 0.40
N LEU A 338 -18.91 -18.58 1.23
CA LEU A 338 -18.49 -17.23 0.83
C LEU A 338 -17.18 -17.25 0.02
N VAL A 339 -16.32 -18.22 0.33
CA VAL A 339 -15.02 -18.44 -0.32
C VAL A 339 -14.83 -19.94 -0.52
N MET A 340 -14.09 -20.32 -1.58
CA MET A 340 -13.87 -21.73 -1.94
C MET A 340 -13.15 -22.55 -0.86
N PHE A 341 -12.21 -21.95 -0.12
CA PHE A 341 -11.41 -22.67 0.88
C PHE A 341 -12.02 -22.69 2.29
N GLN A 342 -13.34 -22.59 2.42
CA GLN A 342 -14.05 -22.66 3.71
C GLN A 342 -14.20 -24.12 4.16
N VAL A 343 -13.65 -24.50 5.33
CA VAL A 343 -13.64 -25.90 5.82
C VAL A 343 -14.03 -25.98 7.29
N GLU A 344 -14.94 -26.89 7.64
CA GLU A 344 -15.37 -27.13 9.02
C GLU A 344 -14.62 -28.31 9.63
N TYR A 345 -13.95 -28.09 10.77
CA TYR A 345 -13.26 -29.14 11.54
C TYR A 345 -14.08 -29.53 12.77
N LYS A 346 -14.26 -30.84 12.99
CA LYS A 346 -15.05 -31.37 14.12
C LYS A 346 -14.20 -31.93 15.26
N ASN A 347 -12.94 -32.26 14.98
CA ASN A 347 -12.04 -32.88 15.95
C ASN A 347 -11.29 -31.83 16.77
N ASP A 348 -11.03 -32.15 18.04
CA ASP A 348 -10.19 -31.35 18.92
C ASP A 348 -8.70 -31.57 18.66
N TRP A 349 -7.87 -30.58 19.03
CA TRP A 349 -6.42 -30.69 18.96
C TRP A 349 -5.85 -31.23 20.27
N HIS A 350 -4.71 -31.90 20.19
CA HIS A 350 -4.02 -32.46 21.35
C HIS A 350 -2.78 -31.65 21.76
N PHE A 351 -2.43 -31.65 23.05
CA PHE A 351 -1.29 -30.86 23.57
C PHE A 351 0.06 -31.23 22.94
N PHE A 352 0.26 -32.49 22.56
CA PHE A 352 1.51 -32.94 21.93
C PHE A 352 1.73 -32.30 20.54
N GLU A 353 0.65 -31.91 19.85
CA GLU A 353 0.71 -31.27 18.53
C GLU A 353 1.33 -29.87 18.59
N LEU A 354 1.34 -29.25 19.77
CA LEU A 354 1.91 -27.93 20.02
C LEU A 354 3.38 -27.84 19.58
N LEU A 355 4.16 -28.91 19.74
CA LEU A 355 5.56 -28.96 19.30
C LEU A 355 5.68 -28.74 17.79
N PHE A 356 4.81 -29.39 17.01
CA PHE A 356 4.79 -29.26 15.56
C PHE A 356 4.19 -27.92 15.11
N TYR A 357 3.23 -27.38 15.87
CA TYR A 357 2.68 -26.05 15.63
C TYR A 357 3.76 -24.97 15.81
N VAL A 358 4.62 -25.08 16.83
CA VAL A 358 5.77 -24.17 17.01
C VAL A 358 6.74 -24.26 15.83
N LEU A 359 7.02 -25.46 15.31
CA LEU A 359 7.85 -25.64 14.11
C LEU A 359 7.27 -24.92 12.90
N ILE A 360 5.95 -25.01 12.69
CA ILE A 360 5.24 -24.30 11.62
C ILE A 360 5.35 -22.79 11.80
N GLY A 361 5.23 -22.29 13.03
CA GLY A 361 5.40 -20.86 13.34
C GLY A 361 6.82 -20.34 13.03
N ILE A 362 7.85 -21.11 13.40
CA ILE A 362 9.25 -20.77 13.08
C ILE A 362 9.45 -20.71 11.57
N PHE A 363 8.92 -21.69 10.83
CA PHE A 363 8.96 -21.68 9.37
C PHE A 363 8.27 -20.44 8.79
N GLY A 364 7.07 -20.09 9.26
CA GLY A 364 6.33 -18.91 8.79
C GLY A 364 7.13 -17.61 8.92
N GLY A 365 7.81 -17.40 10.07
CA GLY A 365 8.63 -16.22 10.31
C GLY A 365 9.88 -16.16 9.42
N LEU A 366 10.60 -17.28 9.31
CA LEU A 366 11.77 -17.39 8.43
C LEU A 366 11.41 -17.22 6.95
N TYR A 367 10.31 -17.82 6.52
CA TYR A 367 9.74 -17.69 5.19
C TYR A 367 9.42 -16.22 4.87
N GLY A 368 8.73 -15.52 5.78
CA GLY A 368 8.39 -14.11 5.61
C GLY A 368 9.62 -13.23 5.42
N ALA A 369 10.60 -13.35 6.31
CA ALA A 369 11.87 -12.62 6.23
C ALA A 369 12.62 -12.90 4.92
N PHE A 370 12.64 -14.16 4.48
CA PHE A 370 13.27 -14.57 3.23
C PHE A 370 12.59 -13.94 2.01
N VAL A 371 11.27 -14.08 1.90
CA VAL A 371 10.50 -13.57 0.75
C VAL A 371 10.59 -12.05 0.66
N ILE A 372 10.45 -11.32 1.78
CA ILE A 372 10.58 -9.86 1.80
C ILE A 372 11.96 -9.43 1.27
N LYS A 373 13.04 -10.01 1.81
CA LYS A 373 14.41 -9.64 1.44
C LYS A 373 14.70 -9.90 -0.04
N TRP A 374 14.30 -11.06 -0.56
CA TRP A 374 14.56 -11.41 -1.95
C TRP A 374 13.64 -10.70 -2.93
N ASN A 375 12.38 -10.48 -2.58
CA ASN A 375 11.48 -9.74 -3.44
C ASN A 375 11.95 -8.30 -3.63
N LEU A 376 12.38 -7.60 -2.57
CA LEU A 376 12.92 -6.25 -2.69
C LEU A 376 14.15 -6.18 -3.61
N ARG A 377 15.02 -7.20 -3.58
CA ARG A 377 16.17 -7.29 -4.50
C ARG A 377 15.74 -7.44 -5.95
N VAL A 378 14.75 -8.29 -6.22
CA VAL A 378 14.17 -8.43 -7.57
C VAL A 378 13.53 -7.12 -8.01
N GLN A 379 12.85 -6.41 -7.11
CA GLN A 379 12.26 -5.11 -7.40
C GLN A 379 13.31 -4.02 -7.68
N SER A 380 14.44 -4.02 -6.97
CA SER A 380 15.58 -3.14 -7.24
C SER A 380 16.12 -3.38 -8.66
N PHE A 381 16.36 -4.64 -9.00
CA PHE A 381 16.80 -5.05 -10.34
C PHE A 381 15.80 -4.60 -11.43
N ARG A 382 14.49 -4.77 -11.19
CA ARG A 382 13.44 -4.33 -12.11
C ARG A 382 13.44 -2.83 -12.36
N LYS A 383 13.62 -2.04 -11.31
CA LYS A 383 13.67 -0.57 -11.41
C LYS A 383 14.86 -0.11 -12.26
N LYS A 384 16.02 -0.76 -12.15
CA LYS A 384 17.24 -0.42 -12.90
C LYS A 384 17.21 -0.91 -14.36
N TYR A 385 16.79 -2.16 -14.60
CA TYR A 385 16.97 -2.80 -15.92
C TYR A 385 15.69 -3.13 -16.70
N LEU A 386 14.56 -3.39 -16.03
CA LEU A 386 13.34 -3.94 -16.68
C LEU A 386 12.20 -2.94 -16.85
N LYS A 387 12.42 -1.66 -16.58
CA LYS A 387 11.39 -0.60 -16.64
C LYS A 387 10.69 -0.53 -18.00
N GLU A 388 11.43 -0.68 -19.10
CA GLU A 388 10.90 -0.54 -20.46
C GLU A 388 10.20 -1.83 -20.95
N TYR A 389 10.70 -2.99 -20.51
CA TYR A 389 10.26 -4.32 -20.93
C TYR A 389 9.17 -4.95 -20.04
N ALA A 390 8.44 -4.14 -19.28
CA ALA A 390 7.43 -4.56 -18.31
C ALA A 390 6.40 -5.60 -18.81
N VAL A 391 5.90 -5.45 -20.05
CA VAL A 391 4.91 -6.39 -20.63
C VAL A 391 5.58 -7.70 -21.02
N LEU A 392 6.77 -7.62 -21.61
CA LEU A 392 7.56 -8.78 -22.03
C LEU A 392 8.02 -9.60 -20.82
N GLU A 393 8.36 -8.95 -19.72
CA GLU A 393 8.66 -9.62 -18.46
C GLU A 393 7.47 -10.44 -17.97
N ALA A 394 6.28 -9.83 -17.88
CA ALA A 394 5.08 -10.51 -17.39
C ALA A 394 4.71 -11.72 -18.26
N THR A 395 4.85 -11.61 -19.59
CA THR A 395 4.57 -12.72 -20.52
C THR A 395 5.60 -13.83 -20.44
N LEU A 396 6.89 -13.51 -20.33
CA LEU A 396 7.94 -14.52 -20.18
C LEU A 396 7.84 -15.24 -18.83
N LEU A 397 7.48 -14.53 -17.76
CA LEU A 397 7.24 -15.15 -16.46
C LEU A 397 6.02 -16.06 -16.49
N ALA A 398 4.93 -15.66 -17.14
CA ALA A 398 3.76 -16.53 -17.33
C ALA A 398 4.08 -17.77 -18.20
N ALA A 399 4.91 -17.60 -19.23
CA ALA A 399 5.41 -18.71 -20.04
C ALA A 399 6.24 -19.69 -19.18
N GLY A 400 7.16 -19.16 -18.37
CA GLY A 400 8.00 -19.95 -17.47
C GLY A 400 7.19 -20.65 -16.38
N THR A 401 6.22 -19.97 -15.77
CA THR A 401 5.32 -20.57 -14.78
C THR A 401 4.50 -21.68 -15.42
N ALA A 402 3.93 -21.47 -16.61
CA ALA A 402 3.18 -22.51 -17.32
C ALA A 402 4.05 -23.75 -17.62
N ILE A 403 5.32 -23.56 -17.99
CA ILE A 403 6.24 -24.67 -18.25
C ILE A 403 6.55 -25.48 -16.98
N ILE A 404 6.80 -24.80 -15.86
CA ILE A 404 7.18 -25.43 -14.59
C ILE A 404 5.96 -26.01 -13.86
N ALA A 405 4.80 -25.35 -13.96
CA ALA A 405 3.61 -25.69 -13.20
C ALA A 405 2.84 -26.87 -13.80
N TYR A 406 2.75 -26.97 -15.13
CA TYR A 406 1.94 -28.02 -15.78
C TYR A 406 2.34 -29.45 -15.40
N PRO A 407 3.64 -29.82 -15.27
CA PRO A 407 4.04 -31.17 -14.87
C PRO A 407 3.67 -31.54 -13.42
N ASN A 408 3.45 -30.55 -12.54
CA ASN A 408 3.12 -30.81 -11.15
C ASN A 408 1.63 -30.56 -10.91
N ALA A 409 0.88 -31.61 -10.57
CA ALA A 409 -0.57 -31.55 -10.36
C ALA A 409 -1.00 -30.43 -9.39
N PHE A 410 -0.24 -30.21 -8.30
CA PHE A 410 -0.57 -29.18 -7.31
C PHE A 410 -0.22 -27.76 -7.75
N LEU A 411 0.70 -27.61 -8.73
CA LEU A 411 1.04 -26.29 -9.29
C LEU A 411 0.16 -25.93 -10.50
N ARG A 412 -0.41 -26.94 -11.16
CA ARG A 412 -1.24 -26.78 -12.37
C ARG A 412 -2.59 -26.13 -12.07
N ILE A 413 -3.20 -26.47 -10.94
CA ILE A 413 -4.49 -25.94 -10.46
C ILE A 413 -4.35 -24.52 -9.90
N ASP A 414 -5.48 -23.80 -9.82
CA ASP A 414 -5.47 -22.46 -9.27
C ASP A 414 -5.12 -22.46 -7.77
N MET A 415 -4.54 -21.36 -7.29
CA MET A 415 -4.07 -21.27 -5.91
C MET A 415 -5.23 -21.36 -4.92
N THR A 416 -6.41 -20.80 -5.20
CA THR A 416 -7.55 -20.86 -4.27
C THR A 416 -8.15 -22.26 -4.18
N GLU A 417 -8.27 -22.95 -5.32
CA GLU A 417 -8.72 -24.35 -5.38
C GLU A 417 -7.71 -25.27 -4.68
N SER A 418 -6.40 -25.02 -4.87
CA SER A 418 -5.37 -25.77 -4.16
C SER A 418 -5.48 -25.63 -2.65
N MET A 419 -5.86 -24.46 -2.12
CA MET A 419 -6.04 -24.27 -0.68
C MET A 419 -7.22 -25.09 -0.14
N GLU A 420 -8.33 -25.15 -0.85
CA GLU A 420 -9.49 -25.97 -0.50
C GLU A 420 -9.10 -27.46 -0.38
N ILE A 421 -8.41 -27.99 -1.39
CA ILE A 421 -7.93 -29.38 -1.39
C ILE A 421 -6.95 -29.63 -0.23
N LEU A 422 -6.06 -28.66 0.07
CA LEU A 422 -5.09 -28.81 1.15
C LEU A 422 -5.71 -28.76 2.57
N PHE A 423 -6.80 -28.01 2.73
CA PHE A 423 -7.54 -27.91 4.00
C PHE A 423 -8.50 -29.07 4.22
N SER A 424 -8.93 -29.77 3.16
CA SER A 424 -9.86 -30.90 3.25
C SER A 424 -9.40 -32.02 4.22
N GLU A 425 -10.37 -32.59 4.94
CA GLU A 425 -10.17 -33.76 5.80
C GLU A 425 -10.06 -35.04 4.96
N CYS A 426 -9.07 -35.89 5.29
CA CYS A 426 -8.95 -37.22 4.71
C CYS A 426 -10.01 -38.16 5.31
N GLY A 427 -11.17 -38.34 4.67
CA GLY A 427 -12.18 -39.27 5.19
C GLY A 427 -13.55 -39.32 4.50
N ARG A 428 -13.88 -38.36 3.61
CA ARG A 428 -15.15 -38.33 2.87
C ARG A 428 -14.88 -38.18 1.37
N GLY A 429 -14.79 -39.30 0.64
CA GLY A 429 -14.67 -39.32 -0.83
C GLY A 429 -13.30 -39.75 -1.36
N GLU A 430 -13.22 -39.96 -2.68
CA GLU A 430 -11.95 -40.22 -3.37
C GLU A 430 -11.08 -38.96 -3.32
N SER A 431 -9.87 -39.09 -2.77
CA SER A 431 -8.97 -37.95 -2.58
C SER A 431 -8.37 -37.51 -3.91
N TYR A 432 -8.34 -36.20 -4.18
CA TYR A 432 -7.67 -35.62 -5.35
C TYR A 432 -6.25 -36.20 -5.52
N HIS A 433 -6.01 -36.90 -6.63
CA HIS A 433 -4.77 -37.62 -6.93
C HIS A 433 -4.25 -38.57 -5.82
N GLY A 434 -5.13 -39.11 -4.98
CA GLY A 434 -4.74 -40.00 -3.89
C GLY A 434 -3.95 -39.30 -2.78
N LEU A 435 -4.23 -38.00 -2.52
CA LEU A 435 -3.54 -37.21 -1.49
C LEU A 435 -3.51 -37.89 -0.11
N CYS A 436 -4.58 -38.61 0.23
CA CYS A 436 -4.76 -39.32 1.49
C CYS A 436 -4.51 -40.84 1.39
N GLU A 437 -4.10 -41.36 0.22
CA GLU A 437 -3.83 -42.79 0.07
C GLU A 437 -2.50 -43.17 0.75
N PRO A 438 -2.48 -44.22 1.59
CA PRO A 438 -1.25 -44.63 2.28
C PRO A 438 -0.15 -45.09 1.30
N ASN A 439 -0.53 -45.68 0.17
CA ASN A 439 0.40 -46.20 -0.83
C ASN A 439 1.18 -45.10 -1.58
N LYS A 440 0.65 -43.88 -1.68
CA LYS A 440 1.26 -42.75 -2.38
C LYS A 440 1.86 -41.70 -1.44
N ARG A 441 1.86 -41.95 -0.13
CA ARG A 441 2.23 -40.96 0.90
C ARG A 441 3.60 -40.34 0.69
N TRP A 442 4.64 -41.14 0.43
CA TRP A 442 6.00 -40.64 0.18
C TRP A 442 6.10 -39.77 -1.08
N TRP A 443 5.39 -40.16 -2.14
CA TRP A 443 5.33 -39.38 -3.37
C TRP A 443 4.62 -38.04 -3.13
N ASN A 444 3.54 -38.04 -2.37
CA ASN A 444 2.79 -36.82 -2.02
C ASN A 444 3.64 -35.87 -1.16
N ILE A 445 4.38 -36.38 -0.16
CA ILE A 445 5.31 -35.58 0.66
C ILE A 445 6.37 -34.90 -0.22
N ILE A 446 7.03 -35.66 -1.10
CA ILE A 446 8.07 -35.12 -1.98
C ILE A 446 7.47 -34.10 -2.96
N SER A 447 6.31 -34.40 -3.53
CA SER A 447 5.61 -33.52 -4.47
C SER A 447 5.18 -32.21 -3.82
N LEU A 448 4.60 -32.25 -2.61
CA LEU A 448 4.20 -31.06 -1.84
C LEU A 448 5.39 -30.24 -1.38
N PHE A 449 6.47 -30.88 -0.95
CA PHE A 449 7.70 -30.19 -0.55
C PHE A 449 8.35 -29.48 -1.75
N LEU A 450 8.43 -30.16 -2.90
CA LEU A 450 8.90 -29.57 -4.15
C LEU A 450 7.97 -28.42 -4.60
N ALA A 451 6.65 -28.60 -4.51
CA ALA A 451 5.68 -27.55 -4.81
C ALA A 451 5.85 -26.32 -3.90
N THR A 452 6.13 -26.53 -2.61
CA THR A 452 6.42 -25.45 -1.64
C THR A 452 7.63 -24.64 -2.09
N PHE A 453 8.72 -25.29 -2.47
CA PHE A 453 9.94 -24.63 -2.93
C PHE A 453 9.74 -23.88 -4.26
N LEU A 454 9.08 -24.53 -5.23
CA LEU A 454 8.79 -23.92 -6.53
C LEU A 454 7.85 -22.71 -6.40
N ARG A 455 6.77 -22.82 -5.60
CA ARG A 455 5.86 -21.68 -5.33
C ARG A 455 6.62 -20.53 -4.66
N LEU A 456 7.48 -20.81 -3.70
CA LEU A 456 8.29 -19.78 -3.04
C LEU A 456 9.13 -18.99 -4.05
N PHE A 457 9.81 -19.67 -4.98
CA PHE A 457 10.56 -18.99 -6.04
C PHE A 457 9.66 -18.22 -7.01
N LEU A 458 8.55 -18.82 -7.45
CA LEU A 458 7.60 -18.19 -8.36
C LEU A 458 6.95 -16.95 -7.73
N VAL A 459 6.60 -16.96 -6.46
CA VAL A 459 6.05 -15.79 -5.75
C VAL A 459 7.06 -14.65 -5.70
N ILE A 460 8.32 -14.92 -5.37
CA ILE A 460 9.38 -13.90 -5.31
C ILE A 460 9.55 -13.21 -6.66
N LEU A 461 9.52 -13.98 -7.77
CA LEU A 461 9.62 -13.44 -9.12
C LEU A 461 8.32 -12.78 -9.57
N SER A 462 7.18 -13.45 -9.51
CA SER A 462 5.90 -12.91 -10.01
C SER A 462 5.44 -11.66 -9.23
N TYR A 463 5.73 -11.57 -7.93
CA TYR A 463 5.27 -10.43 -7.13
C TYR A 463 5.99 -9.13 -7.52
N GLY A 464 5.20 -8.20 -8.03
CA GLY A 464 5.58 -6.87 -8.50
C GLY A 464 6.07 -6.79 -9.95
N CYS A 465 5.65 -7.76 -10.78
CA CYS A 465 5.46 -7.51 -12.21
C CYS A 465 4.46 -6.34 -12.41
N LYS A 466 4.46 -5.71 -13.59
CA LYS A 466 3.55 -4.60 -13.93
C LYS A 466 2.13 -5.07 -14.31
N VAL A 467 1.58 -5.96 -13.49
CA VAL A 467 0.20 -6.46 -13.54
C VAL A 467 -0.43 -6.33 -12.14
N PRO A 468 -1.77 -6.36 -11.99
CA PRO A 468 -2.38 -6.37 -10.67
C PRO A 468 -2.03 -7.69 -9.98
N ALA A 469 -1.42 -7.62 -8.80
CA ALA A 469 -0.89 -8.79 -8.11
C ALA A 469 -1.02 -8.63 -6.60
N GLY A 470 -1.62 -9.63 -5.94
CA GLY A 470 -1.64 -9.79 -4.48
C GLY A 470 -0.73 -10.92 -4.03
N ILE A 471 -0.13 -10.77 -2.84
CA ILE A 471 0.79 -11.77 -2.25
C ILE A 471 0.14 -12.69 -1.21
N PHE A 472 -1.10 -12.38 -0.78
CA PHE A 472 -1.75 -13.01 0.37
C PHE A 472 -2.03 -14.51 0.12
N VAL A 473 -2.82 -14.82 -0.90
CA VAL A 473 -3.18 -16.21 -1.27
C VAL A 473 -1.98 -17.07 -1.65
N PRO A 474 -1.04 -16.61 -2.51
CA PRO A 474 0.15 -17.42 -2.80
C PRO A 474 0.97 -17.77 -1.57
N SER A 475 1.07 -16.85 -0.60
CA SER A 475 1.79 -17.08 0.66
C SER A 475 1.06 -18.06 1.57
N MET A 476 -0.27 -17.93 1.68
CA MET A 476 -1.10 -18.92 2.37
C MET A 476 -0.97 -20.30 1.74
N ALA A 477 -0.96 -20.41 0.41
CA ALA A 477 -0.81 -21.68 -0.29
C ALA A 477 0.55 -22.35 -0.04
N ILE A 478 1.64 -21.56 0.04
CA ILE A 478 2.98 -22.05 0.42
C ILE A 478 2.95 -22.57 1.87
N GLY A 479 2.39 -21.78 2.79
CA GLY A 479 2.22 -22.17 4.19
C GLY A 479 1.36 -23.43 4.36
N ALA A 480 0.25 -23.52 3.62
CA ALA A 480 -0.63 -24.68 3.60
C ALA A 480 0.09 -25.93 3.08
N SER A 481 0.91 -25.79 2.03
CA SER A 481 1.66 -26.91 1.44
C SER A 481 2.68 -27.46 2.44
N PHE A 482 3.41 -26.57 3.12
CA PHE A 482 4.35 -26.95 4.17
C PHE A 482 3.64 -27.56 5.39
N GLY A 483 2.55 -26.93 5.85
CA GLY A 483 1.73 -27.41 6.94
C GLY A 483 1.15 -28.79 6.67
N ARG A 484 0.56 -29.02 5.50
CA ARG A 484 0.05 -30.32 5.06
C ARG A 484 1.15 -31.37 5.02
N THR A 485 2.35 -30.99 4.56
CA THR A 485 3.53 -31.89 4.54
C THR A 485 3.90 -32.33 5.95
N ILE A 486 3.92 -31.42 6.93
CA ILE A 486 4.15 -31.75 8.33
C ILE A 486 3.01 -32.61 8.89
N GLY A 487 1.75 -32.28 8.61
CA GLY A 487 0.60 -33.05 9.07
C GLY A 487 0.63 -34.51 8.61
N ILE A 488 0.95 -34.75 7.33
CA ILE A 488 1.10 -36.10 6.78
C ILE A 488 2.31 -36.82 7.41
N LEU A 489 3.40 -36.10 7.68
CA LEU A 489 4.58 -36.66 8.36
C LEU A 489 4.25 -37.08 9.79
N VAL A 490 3.55 -36.25 10.55
CA VAL A 490 3.12 -36.56 11.93
C VAL A 490 2.16 -37.74 11.94
N GLN A 491 1.23 -37.80 10.98
CA GLN A 491 0.36 -38.95 10.79
C GLN A 491 1.16 -40.24 10.50
N ALA A 492 2.18 -40.16 9.65
CA ALA A 492 3.06 -41.30 9.35
C ALA A 492 3.84 -41.79 10.58
N ILE A 493 4.30 -40.86 11.44
CA ILE A 493 5.02 -41.19 12.68
C ILE A 493 4.08 -41.88 13.68
N HIS A 494 2.84 -41.40 13.79
CA HIS A 494 1.81 -42.02 14.64
C HIS A 494 1.50 -43.46 14.20
N GLU A 495 1.27 -43.68 12.91
CA GLU A 495 0.98 -45.02 12.37
C GLU A 495 2.18 -45.98 12.51
N ALA A 496 3.41 -45.47 12.44
CA ALA A 496 4.61 -46.29 12.63
C ALA A 496 4.84 -46.68 14.10
N ASN A 497 4.47 -45.82 15.05
CA ASN A 497 4.69 -46.03 16.49
C ASN A 497 3.42 -45.79 17.33
N PRO A 498 2.36 -46.59 17.13
CA PRO A 498 1.04 -46.36 17.75
C PRO A 498 1.05 -46.57 19.28
N THR A 499 1.99 -47.34 19.82
CA THR A 499 2.09 -47.65 21.26
C THR A 499 2.98 -46.68 22.04
N SER A 500 3.53 -45.64 21.41
CA SER A 500 4.41 -44.71 22.11
C SER A 500 3.61 -43.80 23.06
N VAL A 501 4.23 -43.47 24.21
CA VAL A 501 3.62 -42.62 25.26
C VAL A 501 3.20 -41.24 24.73
N PHE A 502 3.84 -40.79 23.64
CA PHE A 502 3.56 -39.51 22.99
C PHE A 502 2.16 -39.44 22.36
N PHE A 503 1.57 -40.59 21.97
CA PHE A 503 0.26 -40.67 21.31
C PHE A 503 -0.83 -41.32 22.18
N SER A 504 -0.60 -41.47 23.49
CA SER A 504 -1.57 -42.12 24.38
C SER A 504 -2.88 -41.33 24.60
N ALA A 505 -2.93 -40.08 24.14
CA ALA A 505 -4.11 -39.22 24.21
C ALA A 505 -5.10 -39.45 23.04
N CYS A 506 -4.70 -40.21 22.02
CA CYS A 506 -5.52 -40.53 20.86
C CYS A 506 -6.60 -41.56 21.21
N LYS A 507 -7.86 -41.30 20.82
CA LYS A 507 -8.94 -42.30 20.92
C LYS A 507 -8.85 -43.30 19.76
N PRO A 508 -9.18 -44.59 19.96
CA PRO A 508 -9.08 -45.61 18.91
C PRO A 508 -10.10 -45.47 17.77
N ASP A 509 -11.23 -44.81 17.99
CA ASP A 509 -12.35 -44.73 17.03
C ASP A 509 -12.40 -43.43 16.20
N GLU A 510 -11.52 -42.46 16.47
CA GLU A 510 -11.47 -41.16 15.78
C GLU A 510 -10.06 -40.92 15.17
N PRO A 511 -9.94 -40.31 13.97
CA PRO A 511 -8.63 -40.00 13.40
C PRO A 511 -7.92 -38.96 14.27
N CYS A 512 -6.90 -39.40 15.01
CA CYS A 512 -6.20 -38.56 16.00
C CYS A 512 -5.51 -37.33 15.39
N ILE A 513 -4.99 -37.45 14.16
CA ILE A 513 -4.27 -36.36 13.48
C ILE A 513 -5.00 -36.06 12.19
N THR A 514 -5.39 -34.79 12.02
CA THR A 514 -6.04 -34.27 10.83
C THR A 514 -5.06 -33.38 10.05
N PRO A 515 -4.45 -33.86 8.95
CA PRO A 515 -3.44 -33.07 8.23
C PRO A 515 -3.95 -31.71 7.70
N GLY A 516 -5.26 -31.53 7.54
CA GLY A 516 -5.89 -30.26 7.14
C GLY A 516 -5.68 -29.14 8.15
N THR A 517 -5.72 -29.44 9.44
CA THR A 517 -5.54 -28.43 10.51
C THR A 517 -4.09 -27.91 10.54
N TYR A 518 -3.12 -28.76 10.23
CA TYR A 518 -1.72 -28.35 10.05
C TYR A 518 -1.54 -27.45 8.83
N ALA A 519 -2.24 -27.74 7.72
CA ALA A 519 -2.25 -26.90 6.53
C ALA A 519 -2.85 -25.51 6.85
N LEU A 520 -3.95 -25.47 7.60
CA LEU A 520 -4.59 -24.24 8.06
C LEU A 520 -3.63 -23.37 8.90
N LEU A 521 -2.99 -23.97 9.91
CA LEU A 521 -2.02 -23.27 10.77
C LEU A 521 -0.79 -22.82 9.99
N GLY A 522 -0.34 -23.61 9.01
CA GLY A 522 0.74 -23.24 8.09
C GLY A 522 0.40 -22.04 7.21
N ALA A 523 -0.83 -21.99 6.68
CA ALA A 523 -1.32 -20.85 5.91
C ALA A 523 -1.35 -19.58 6.77
N ALA A 524 -1.85 -19.68 8.01
CA ALA A 524 -1.86 -18.56 8.96
C ALA A 524 -0.44 -18.08 9.32
N ALA A 525 0.49 -19.00 9.56
CA ALA A 525 1.90 -18.70 9.85
C ALA A 525 2.57 -17.96 8.68
N ALA A 526 2.42 -18.46 7.45
CA ALA A 526 3.04 -17.84 6.27
C ALA A 526 2.46 -16.45 5.95
N LEU A 527 1.14 -16.27 6.11
CA LEU A 527 0.49 -14.97 5.93
C LEU A 527 0.95 -13.97 6.99
N SER A 528 0.96 -14.37 8.26
CA SER A 528 1.43 -13.53 9.37
C SER A 528 2.91 -13.17 9.22
N GLY A 529 3.75 -14.11 8.77
CA GLY A 529 5.17 -13.88 8.56
C GLY A 529 5.49 -12.81 7.50
N ILE A 530 4.72 -12.75 6.41
CA ILE A 530 4.92 -11.76 5.33
C ILE A 530 4.30 -10.40 5.66
N MET A 531 3.11 -10.41 6.26
CA MET A 531 2.34 -9.18 6.49
C MET A 531 2.59 -8.54 7.86
N HIS A 532 3.21 -9.26 8.81
CA HIS A 532 3.41 -8.82 10.20
C HIS A 532 2.12 -8.47 10.96
N ILE A 533 0.99 -9.08 10.56
CA ILE A 533 -0.32 -8.97 11.23
C ILE A 533 -0.59 -10.23 12.07
N THR A 534 -1.28 -10.08 13.20
CA THR A 534 -1.55 -11.17 14.14
C THR A 534 -3.03 -11.37 14.39
N ILE A 535 -3.68 -10.42 15.06
CA ILE A 535 -5.07 -10.56 15.54
C ILE A 535 -6.01 -10.76 14.36
N SER A 536 -5.79 -10.00 13.28
CA SER A 536 -6.59 -10.09 12.07
C SER A 536 -6.51 -11.47 11.41
N VAL A 537 -5.32 -12.07 11.35
CA VAL A 537 -5.12 -13.41 10.73
C VAL A 537 -5.84 -14.49 11.53
N VAL A 538 -5.74 -14.44 12.86
CA VAL A 538 -6.43 -15.40 13.74
C VAL A 538 -7.94 -15.33 13.54
N VAL A 539 -8.50 -14.12 13.50
CA VAL A 539 -9.95 -13.94 13.32
C VAL A 539 -10.40 -14.33 11.91
N ILE A 540 -9.65 -13.98 10.87
CA ILE A 540 -9.93 -14.42 9.50
C ILE A 540 -9.96 -15.95 9.45
N MET A 541 -8.96 -16.62 10.01
CA MET A 541 -8.87 -18.08 9.93
C MET A 541 -9.91 -18.79 10.79
N PHE A 542 -10.31 -18.18 11.90
CA PHE A 542 -11.45 -18.62 12.69
C PHE A 542 -12.79 -18.48 11.94
N GLU A 543 -13.10 -17.33 11.34
CA GLU A 543 -14.35 -17.14 10.60
C GLU A 543 -14.43 -18.06 9.37
N LEU A 544 -13.30 -18.36 8.74
CA LEU A 544 -13.21 -19.31 7.63
C LEU A 544 -13.48 -20.76 8.04
N THR A 545 -13.11 -21.14 9.26
CA THR A 545 -13.24 -22.54 9.70
C THR A 545 -14.47 -22.83 10.53
N GLY A 546 -15.05 -21.80 11.17
CA GLY A 546 -16.13 -21.96 12.14
C GLY A 546 -15.73 -22.69 13.42
N ALA A 547 -14.48 -23.19 13.52
CA ALA A 547 -14.03 -24.03 14.61
C ALA A 547 -13.34 -23.20 15.71
N LEU A 548 -14.07 -22.93 16.80
CA LEU A 548 -13.57 -22.16 17.95
C LEU A 548 -12.33 -22.80 18.63
N ASN A 549 -12.21 -24.12 18.56
CA ASN A 549 -11.19 -24.87 19.30
C ASN A 549 -9.76 -24.60 18.77
N TYR A 550 -9.62 -24.22 17.49
CA TYR A 550 -8.33 -23.94 16.86
C TYR A 550 -7.84 -22.49 17.03
N ILE A 551 -8.59 -21.62 17.73
CA ILE A 551 -8.17 -20.24 18.01
C ILE A 551 -6.86 -20.21 18.82
N LEU A 552 -6.77 -21.02 19.88
CA LEU A 552 -5.58 -21.02 20.75
C LEU A 552 -4.32 -21.52 20.01
N PRO A 553 -4.32 -22.67 19.32
CA PRO A 553 -3.21 -23.08 18.46
C PRO A 553 -2.80 -22.01 17.45
N THR A 554 -3.78 -21.39 16.78
CA THR A 554 -3.51 -20.35 15.77
C THR A 554 -2.82 -19.13 16.40
N MET A 555 -3.27 -18.68 17.57
CA MET A 555 -2.62 -17.59 18.30
C MET A 555 -1.18 -17.91 18.69
N ILE A 556 -0.89 -19.15 19.12
CA ILE A 556 0.47 -19.57 19.48
C ILE A 556 1.37 -19.60 18.24
N VAL A 557 0.91 -20.20 17.14
CA VAL A 557 1.65 -20.26 15.86
C VAL A 557 1.96 -18.86 15.34
N VAL A 558 0.97 -17.98 15.31
CA VAL A 558 1.11 -16.58 14.88
C VAL A 558 2.01 -15.79 15.84
N GLY A 559 1.94 -16.03 17.15
CA GLY A 559 2.82 -15.42 18.15
C GLY A 559 4.29 -15.81 17.94
N VAL A 560 4.58 -17.09 17.73
CA VAL A 560 5.92 -17.59 17.40
C VAL A 560 6.41 -17.01 16.08
N THR A 561 5.54 -17.01 15.05
CA THR A 561 5.83 -16.42 13.73
C THR A 561 6.27 -14.98 13.88
N LYS A 562 5.50 -14.15 14.60
CA LYS A 562 5.83 -12.73 14.83
C LYS A 562 7.14 -12.56 15.58
N ALA A 563 7.36 -13.32 16.65
CA ALA A 563 8.60 -13.26 17.41
C ALA A 563 9.83 -13.58 16.54
N VAL A 564 9.73 -14.56 15.65
CA VAL A 564 10.80 -14.89 14.71
C VAL A 564 10.97 -13.80 13.65
N SER A 565 9.89 -13.27 13.07
CA SER A 565 9.95 -12.21 12.07
C SER A 565 10.62 -10.92 12.60
N GLU A 566 10.30 -10.51 13.83
CA GLU A 566 10.87 -9.31 14.46
C GLU A 566 12.40 -9.41 14.68
N LEU A 567 12.95 -10.64 14.79
CA LEU A 567 14.41 -10.84 14.88
C LEU A 567 15.13 -10.54 13.56
N PHE A 568 14.47 -10.71 12.41
CA PHE A 568 15.09 -10.55 11.08
C PHE A 568 14.77 -9.21 10.42
N GLY A 569 13.73 -8.50 10.84
CA GLY A 569 13.38 -7.21 10.27
C GLY A 569 12.23 -6.49 10.96
N LYS A 570 12.20 -5.17 10.77
CA LYS A 570 11.11 -4.28 11.19
C LYS A 570 10.05 -4.16 10.08
N GLY A 571 8.78 -4.42 10.38
CA GLY A 571 7.65 -4.21 9.47
C GLY A 571 7.43 -5.29 8.40
N GLY A 572 6.20 -5.34 7.86
CA GLY A 572 5.78 -6.29 6.84
C GLY A 572 6.17 -5.87 5.41
N ILE A 573 5.78 -6.67 4.42
CA ILE A 573 6.05 -6.39 3.00
C ILE A 573 5.48 -5.04 2.53
N ALA A 574 4.29 -4.65 3.03
CA ALA A 574 3.65 -3.40 2.65
C ALA A 574 4.47 -2.19 3.11
N ASP A 575 4.95 -2.20 4.35
CA ASP A 575 5.82 -1.17 4.92
C ASP A 575 7.14 -1.10 4.16
N ARG A 576 7.78 -2.25 3.96
CA ARG A 576 9.04 -2.32 3.22
C ARG A 576 8.92 -1.83 1.79
N MET A 577 7.77 -2.04 1.14
CA MET A 577 7.50 -1.52 -0.19
C MET A 577 7.28 0.00 -0.21
N ILE A 578 6.72 0.59 0.86
CA ILE A 578 6.59 2.04 1.05
C ILE A 578 7.98 2.68 1.08
N TRP A 579 8.84 2.17 1.96
CA TRP A 579 10.23 2.58 2.10
C TRP A 579 10.99 2.42 0.78
N PHE A 580 10.92 1.25 0.16
CA PHE A 580 11.58 0.98 -1.12
C PHE A 580 11.08 1.86 -2.27
N SER A 581 9.82 2.30 -2.22
CA SER A 581 9.24 3.20 -3.23
C SER A 581 9.52 4.67 -2.96
N GLY A 582 10.16 5.02 -1.83
CA GLY A 582 10.42 6.41 -1.44
C GLY A 582 9.12 7.20 -1.26
N MET A 583 8.05 6.53 -0.80
CA MET A 583 6.78 7.21 -0.53
C MET A 583 6.85 7.90 0.83
N PRO A 584 6.34 9.14 0.96
CA PRO A 584 6.30 9.80 2.25
C PRO A 584 5.29 9.08 3.15
N PHE A 585 5.80 8.45 4.19
CA PHE A 585 4.99 7.79 5.20
C PHE A 585 5.65 7.98 6.55
N LEU A 586 4.88 8.55 7.47
CA LEU A 586 5.31 8.73 8.83
C LEU A 586 4.70 7.59 9.65
N ASP A 587 5.49 6.55 9.88
CA ASP A 587 5.02 5.41 10.65
C ASP A 587 4.81 5.80 12.12
N SER A 588 3.64 5.48 12.67
CA SER A 588 3.35 5.69 14.09
C SER A 588 3.69 4.46 14.93
N LYS A 589 3.99 3.32 14.30
CA LYS A 589 4.40 2.09 14.99
C LYS A 589 5.88 2.15 15.40
N GLU A 590 6.67 3.01 14.77
CA GLU A 590 8.10 3.16 15.03
C GLU A 590 8.40 4.41 15.86
N GLU A 591 8.80 4.21 17.12
CA GLU A 591 9.34 5.27 17.97
C GLU A 591 10.82 5.47 17.62
N HIS A 592 11.11 6.55 16.91
CA HIS A 592 12.48 6.97 16.63
C HIS A 592 12.92 7.97 17.69
N ASN A 593 14.03 7.68 18.39
CA ASN A 593 14.66 8.62 19.31
C ASN A 593 15.88 9.24 18.63
N PHE A 594 15.69 10.35 17.93
CA PHE A 594 16.76 11.12 17.28
C PHE A 594 17.59 11.93 18.30
N GLY A 595 16.98 12.41 19.38
CA GLY A 595 17.61 13.25 20.40
C GLY A 595 18.04 14.63 19.89
N VAL A 596 17.48 15.09 18.77
CA VAL A 596 17.88 16.34 18.09
C VAL A 596 16.78 17.39 18.22
N PRO A 597 17.13 18.66 18.51
CA PRO A 597 16.15 19.74 18.53
C PRO A 597 15.64 20.05 17.11
N VAL A 598 14.37 20.42 17.03
CA VAL A 598 13.69 20.76 15.77
C VAL A 598 14.38 21.91 15.02
N SER A 599 15.12 22.78 15.72
CA SER A 599 15.93 23.84 15.11
C SER A 599 16.96 23.34 14.10
N ALA A 600 17.39 22.08 14.17
CA ALA A 600 18.32 21.49 13.21
C ALA A 600 17.64 21.02 11.90
N VAL A 601 16.32 20.79 11.94
CA VAL A 601 15.53 20.27 10.82
C VAL A 601 14.70 21.37 10.15
N MET A 602 14.31 22.40 10.91
CA MET A 602 13.46 23.48 10.42
C MET A 602 14.07 24.27 9.26
N ARG A 603 13.22 24.76 8.36
CA ARG A 603 13.62 25.78 7.39
C ARG A 603 13.65 27.15 8.06
N THR A 604 14.83 27.77 8.04
CA THR A 604 15.07 29.11 8.62
C THR A 604 14.69 30.24 7.67
N SER A 605 14.84 30.05 6.35
CA SER A 605 14.49 31.02 5.32
C SER A 605 13.00 30.90 4.96
N VAL A 606 12.13 31.57 5.71
CA VAL A 606 10.68 31.55 5.49
C VAL A 606 10.22 32.86 4.84
N VAL A 607 9.45 32.76 3.75
CA VAL A 607 8.78 33.91 3.13
C VAL A 607 7.54 34.23 3.94
N SER A 608 7.54 35.37 4.63
CA SER A 608 6.43 35.83 5.49
C SER A 608 5.74 37.07 4.92
N MET A 609 4.45 37.23 5.19
CA MET A 609 3.65 38.39 4.80
C MET A 609 3.49 39.34 6.00
N PRO A 610 3.91 40.62 5.91
CA PRO A 610 3.62 41.59 6.97
C PRO A 610 2.12 41.89 7.05
N VAL A 611 1.64 42.27 8.24
CA VAL A 611 0.22 42.63 8.48
C VAL A 611 -0.22 43.81 7.62
N HIS A 612 0.67 44.77 7.40
CA HIS A 612 0.44 45.99 6.62
C HIS A 612 1.52 46.16 5.54
N GLY A 613 1.18 46.94 4.51
CA GLY A 613 2.17 47.48 3.57
C GLY A 613 2.40 46.66 2.30
N LEU A 614 1.82 45.46 2.17
CA LEU A 614 1.82 44.72 0.91
C LEU A 614 0.77 45.28 -0.06
N THR A 615 1.13 45.41 -1.33
CA THR A 615 0.20 45.72 -2.42
C THR A 615 -0.44 44.45 -2.99
N LEU A 616 -1.62 44.57 -3.61
CA LEU A 616 -2.30 43.44 -4.23
C LEU A 616 -1.44 42.81 -5.34
N GLY A 617 -0.72 43.62 -6.13
CA GLY A 617 0.21 43.13 -7.16
C GLY A 617 1.33 42.26 -6.59
N GLU A 618 1.94 42.66 -5.46
CA GLU A 618 2.94 41.85 -4.77
C GLU A 618 2.34 40.53 -4.25
N VAL A 619 1.15 40.57 -3.66
CA VAL A 619 0.46 39.37 -3.18
C VAL A 619 0.14 38.42 -4.34
N GLN A 620 -0.30 38.94 -5.49
CA GLN A 620 -0.53 38.14 -6.69
C GLN A 620 0.76 37.54 -7.24
N SER A 621 1.87 38.28 -7.21
CA SER A 621 3.18 37.78 -7.62
C SER A 621 3.66 36.63 -6.72
N LEU A 622 3.44 36.72 -5.40
CA LEU A 622 3.72 35.64 -4.45
C LEU A 622 2.81 34.43 -4.65
N LEU A 623 1.57 34.64 -5.08
CA LEU A 623 0.61 33.57 -5.38
C LEU A 623 0.81 32.91 -6.74
N ALA A 624 1.50 33.58 -7.67
CA ALA A 624 1.90 33.04 -8.97
C ALA A 624 3.04 32.03 -8.83
N ASP A 625 3.81 32.11 -7.75
CA ASP A 625 4.81 31.09 -7.40
C ASP A 625 4.13 29.86 -6.78
N ASP A 626 4.00 28.79 -7.58
CA ASP A 626 3.36 27.55 -7.18
C ASP A 626 4.15 26.74 -6.13
N ARG A 627 5.37 27.17 -5.77
CA ARG A 627 6.18 26.52 -4.72
C ARG A 627 5.58 26.67 -3.33
N TYR A 628 4.80 27.72 -3.08
CA TYR A 628 4.27 28.03 -1.75
C TYR A 628 2.76 27.80 -1.64
N GLN A 629 2.38 27.06 -0.61
CA GLN A 629 0.98 26.66 -0.38
C GLN A 629 0.32 27.42 0.77
N GLY A 630 1.09 28.23 1.48
CA GLY A 630 0.64 29.19 2.47
C GLY A 630 1.81 29.98 3.04
N PHE A 631 1.49 31.02 3.78
CA PHE A 631 2.44 32.02 4.27
C PHE A 631 2.16 32.35 5.73
N PRO A 632 3.18 32.39 6.59
CA PRO A 632 3.03 32.97 7.92
C PRO A 632 2.85 34.48 7.82
N VAL A 633 1.92 35.00 8.60
CA VAL A 633 1.64 36.42 8.75
C VAL A 633 2.40 36.94 9.96
N VAL A 634 3.23 37.96 9.74
CA VAL A 634 4.04 38.60 10.78
C VAL A 634 3.65 40.07 10.94
N GLU A 635 3.83 40.64 12.11
CA GLU A 635 3.51 42.05 12.37
C GLU A 635 4.29 42.99 11.43
N ASP A 636 5.61 42.82 11.40
CA ASP A 636 6.54 43.56 10.53
C ASP A 636 7.67 42.65 10.03
N LYS A 637 8.26 43.00 8.88
CA LYS A 637 9.37 42.26 8.25
C LYS A 637 10.61 42.22 9.15
N HIS A 638 10.80 43.23 10.00
CA HIS A 638 11.95 43.34 10.90
C HIS A 638 11.72 42.61 12.23
N THR A 639 10.57 42.83 12.87
CA THR A 639 10.28 42.23 14.19
C THR A 639 9.97 40.74 14.09
N LYS A 640 9.40 40.31 12.95
CA LYS A 640 8.96 38.94 12.67
C LYS A 640 8.08 38.33 13.77
N VAL A 641 7.34 39.16 14.50
CA VAL A 641 6.37 38.69 15.50
C VAL A 641 5.26 37.94 14.78
N LEU A 642 5.00 36.70 15.15
CA LEU A 642 4.02 35.84 14.51
C LEU A 642 2.60 36.28 14.90
N VAL A 643 1.77 36.58 13.89
CA VAL A 643 0.37 36.98 14.08
C VAL A 643 -0.57 35.86 13.64
N GLY A 644 -0.20 35.10 12.62
CA GLY A 644 -1.03 34.01 12.13
C GLY A 644 -0.47 33.30 10.90
N TYR A 645 -1.31 32.53 10.23
CA TYR A 645 -0.97 31.80 9.00
C TYR A 645 -2.12 31.89 8.00
N ILE A 646 -1.81 32.02 6.70
CA ILE A 646 -2.80 32.07 5.63
C ILE A 646 -2.44 31.12 4.49
N GLY A 647 -3.37 30.27 4.07
CA GLY A 647 -3.16 29.37 2.94
C GLY A 647 -3.29 30.08 1.59
N SER A 648 -2.51 29.67 0.59
CA SER A 648 -2.57 30.24 -0.76
C SER A 648 -3.95 30.06 -1.40
N THR A 649 -4.64 28.96 -1.11
CA THR A 649 -6.01 28.70 -1.62
C THR A 649 -7.05 29.64 -1.01
N GLU A 650 -6.92 29.93 0.29
CA GLU A 650 -7.82 30.85 1.00
C GLU A 650 -7.60 32.28 0.52
N LEU A 651 -6.34 32.66 0.30
CA LEU A 651 -5.97 33.96 -0.23
C LEU A 651 -6.47 34.15 -1.68
N ARG A 652 -6.27 33.16 -2.56
CA ARG A 652 -6.84 33.17 -3.93
C ARG A 652 -8.36 33.27 -3.91
N TYR A 653 -9.03 32.55 -3.02
CA TYR A 653 -10.48 32.64 -2.86
C TYR A 653 -10.92 34.03 -2.39
N ALA A 654 -10.21 34.62 -1.41
CA ALA A 654 -10.51 35.94 -0.89
C ALA A 654 -10.36 37.02 -1.98
N ILE A 655 -9.26 36.99 -2.74
CA ILE A 655 -9.01 37.89 -3.88
C ILE A 655 -10.09 37.72 -4.95
N GLY A 656 -10.40 36.47 -5.35
CA GLY A 656 -11.43 36.19 -6.34
C GLY A 656 -12.84 36.61 -5.91
N LYS A 657 -13.14 36.55 -4.61
CA LYS A 657 -14.42 37.05 -4.06
C LYS A 657 -14.48 38.57 -4.09
N MET A 658 -13.41 39.26 -3.71
CA MET A 658 -13.35 40.73 -3.72
C MET A 658 -13.37 41.29 -5.14
N SER A 659 -12.72 40.60 -6.09
CA SER A 659 -12.70 40.98 -7.51
C SER A 659 -14.09 40.94 -8.15
N ARG A 660 -15.01 40.14 -7.62
CA ARG A 660 -16.40 40.06 -8.10
C ARG A 660 -17.28 41.16 -7.51
N THR A 661 -16.94 41.67 -6.33
CA THR A 661 -17.72 42.72 -5.65
C THR A 661 -17.28 44.12 -6.05
N SER A 662 -16.01 44.31 -6.43
CA SER A 662 -15.47 45.62 -6.83
C SER A 662 -14.28 45.44 -7.78
N PRO A 663 -14.08 46.35 -8.75
CA PRO A 663 -12.88 46.36 -9.57
C PRO A 663 -11.67 46.66 -8.68
N LEU A 664 -10.71 45.72 -8.62
CA LEU A 664 -9.53 45.81 -7.78
C LEU A 664 -8.41 46.55 -8.52
N SER A 665 -7.80 47.54 -7.87
CA SER A 665 -6.54 48.13 -8.32
C SER A 665 -5.36 47.28 -7.82
N GLU A 666 -4.37 47.00 -8.67
CA GLU A 666 -3.14 46.28 -8.27
C GLU A 666 -2.35 47.01 -7.17
N THR A 667 -2.54 48.32 -7.04
CA THR A 667 -1.93 49.17 -6.01
C THR A 667 -2.69 49.19 -4.68
N ALA A 668 -3.82 48.47 -4.58
CA ALA A 668 -4.59 48.42 -3.34
C ALA A 668 -3.77 47.79 -2.21
N LYS A 669 -3.77 48.43 -1.04
CA LYS A 669 -3.00 47.96 0.12
C LYS A 669 -3.74 46.82 0.82
N CYS A 670 -3.03 45.75 1.14
CA CYS A 670 -3.58 44.55 1.78
C CYS A 670 -3.34 44.59 3.30
N THR A 671 -4.35 44.21 4.07
CA THR A 671 -4.33 44.16 5.54
C THR A 671 -4.65 42.75 6.02
N PHE A 672 -3.85 42.19 6.93
CA PHE A 672 -4.01 40.80 7.40
C PHE A 672 -4.40 40.65 8.88
N ALA A 673 -4.52 41.75 9.62
CA ALA A 673 -5.03 41.76 11.00
C ALA A 673 -6.19 42.76 11.12
N PRO A 674 -7.16 42.50 12.01
CA PRO A 674 -8.24 43.44 12.26
C PRO A 674 -7.65 44.75 12.79
N SER A 675 -8.00 45.86 12.15
CA SER A 675 -7.56 47.19 12.61
C SER A 675 -8.10 47.44 14.02
N SER A 676 -7.22 47.67 14.98
CA SER A 676 -7.55 47.97 16.39
C SER A 676 -8.30 49.30 16.59
N ALA A 677 -8.65 50.00 15.50
CA ALA A 677 -9.26 51.33 15.50
C ALA A 677 -10.78 51.38 15.81
N ASN A 678 -11.43 50.29 16.20
CA ASN A 678 -12.87 50.30 16.53
C ASN A 678 -13.19 50.35 18.04
N LEU A 679 -12.22 50.62 18.92
CA LEU A 679 -12.48 50.82 20.35
C LEU A 679 -12.35 52.28 20.83
N SER A 680 -12.24 53.25 19.93
CA SER A 680 -12.25 54.66 20.29
C SER A 680 -13.05 55.50 19.31
N SER A 681 -14.09 56.14 19.85
CA SER A 681 -14.87 57.27 19.35
C SER A 681 -15.72 57.07 18.09
N THR A 682 -17.03 57.00 18.35
CA THR A 682 -18.05 57.78 17.65
C THR A 682 -17.49 59.08 17.06
N SER A 683 -17.41 59.17 15.75
CA SER A 683 -17.33 60.43 15.03
C SER A 683 -18.03 60.22 13.68
N LEU A 684 -19.33 60.51 13.66
CA LEU A 684 -19.99 60.93 12.43
C LEU A 684 -19.27 62.19 11.95
N ASN A 685 -18.59 62.11 10.80
CA ASN A 685 -18.52 63.14 9.74
C ASN A 685 -17.31 62.88 8.85
N ASN A 686 -17.55 62.29 7.68
CA ASN A 686 -17.14 62.85 6.39
C ASN A 686 -17.63 61.93 5.26
N ILE A 687 -18.82 62.25 4.77
CA ILE A 687 -19.27 61.88 3.44
C ILE A 687 -18.59 62.88 2.49
N HIS A 688 -17.55 62.43 1.79
CA HIS A 688 -17.22 62.76 0.40
C HIS A 688 -15.81 62.26 0.05
N SER A 689 -15.73 61.20 -0.76
CA SER A 689 -14.79 61.14 -1.89
C SER A 689 -15.22 60.01 -2.82
N ASP A 690 -15.55 60.40 -4.05
CA ASP A 690 -15.59 59.52 -5.21
C ASP A 690 -14.19 58.91 -5.40
N SER A 691 -14.04 57.66 -5.02
CA SER A 691 -13.06 56.77 -5.64
C SER A 691 -13.67 55.36 -5.68
N SER A 692 -14.01 54.92 -6.87
CA SER A 692 -14.66 53.64 -7.19
C SER A 692 -13.79 52.40 -6.93
N HIS A 693 -12.67 52.55 -6.20
CA HIS A 693 -11.73 51.48 -5.89
C HIS A 693 -11.38 51.49 -4.40
N PRO A 694 -11.60 50.39 -3.66
CA PRO A 694 -11.18 50.30 -2.28
C PRO A 694 -9.65 50.42 -2.21
N SER A 695 -9.15 51.46 -1.52
CA SER A 695 -7.72 51.70 -1.33
C SER A 695 -7.06 50.68 -0.40
N THR A 696 -7.87 49.98 0.41
CA THR A 696 -7.41 48.94 1.35
C THR A 696 -8.29 47.69 1.27
N LEU A 697 -7.66 46.52 1.32
CA LEU A 697 -8.28 45.20 1.23
C LEU A 697 -8.01 44.40 2.50
N ASP A 698 -9.06 44.09 3.25
CA ASP A 698 -8.95 43.39 4.53
C ASP A 698 -9.09 41.86 4.36
N PHE A 699 -7.97 41.15 4.57
CA PHE A 699 -7.86 39.70 4.57
C PHE A 699 -7.89 39.08 5.98
N SER A 700 -8.02 39.86 7.05
CA SER A 700 -7.95 39.39 8.44
C SER A 700 -8.88 38.21 8.76
N ARG A 701 -10.05 38.16 8.12
CA ARG A 701 -11.04 37.08 8.30
C ARG A 701 -10.61 35.72 7.73
N TYR A 702 -9.60 35.69 6.88
CA TYR A 702 -9.09 34.47 6.23
C TYR A 702 -7.76 34.01 6.83
N VAL A 703 -7.20 34.79 7.78
CA VAL A 703 -5.99 34.42 8.51
C VAL A 703 -6.36 33.52 9.69
N ASP A 704 -5.64 32.41 9.82
CA ASP A 704 -5.67 31.60 11.02
C ASP A 704 -4.80 32.27 12.09
N ALA A 705 -5.44 32.83 13.11
CA ALA A 705 -4.78 33.54 14.21
C ALA A 705 -4.14 32.58 15.23
N THR A 706 -4.41 31.27 15.15
CA THR A 706 -3.92 30.27 16.10
C THR A 706 -3.26 29.09 15.38
N PRO A 707 -2.20 29.32 14.58
CA PRO A 707 -1.46 28.23 13.97
C PRO A 707 -0.79 27.37 15.05
N VAL A 708 -0.54 26.09 14.74
CA VAL A 708 0.21 25.20 15.64
C VAL A 708 1.68 25.66 15.66
N THR A 709 2.16 26.03 16.85
CA THR A 709 3.54 26.47 17.06
C THR A 709 4.31 25.49 17.94
N ALA A 710 5.63 25.43 17.72
CA ALA A 710 6.54 24.64 18.54
C ALA A 710 7.80 25.45 18.89
N HIS A 711 8.36 25.16 20.07
CA HIS A 711 9.60 25.78 20.52
C HIS A 711 10.81 25.17 19.76
N PRO A 712 11.83 25.94 19.36
CA PRO A 712 12.96 25.44 18.56
C PRO A 712 13.80 24.35 19.26
N ARG A 713 13.81 24.34 20.60
CA ARG A 713 14.50 23.31 21.41
C ARG A 713 13.67 22.06 21.68
N LEU A 714 12.42 22.01 21.21
CA LEU A 714 11.60 20.82 21.37
C LEU A 714 12.30 19.66 20.63
N PRO A 715 12.32 18.44 21.20
CA PRO A 715 12.82 17.27 20.49
C PRO A 715 12.01 17.00 19.22
N LEU A 716 12.68 16.53 18.16
CA LEU A 716 12.06 16.27 16.85
C LEU A 716 10.94 15.23 16.93
N GLU A 717 11.08 14.25 17.82
CA GLU A 717 10.12 13.16 18.06
C GLU A 717 8.78 13.73 18.49
N THR A 718 8.80 14.71 19.40
CA THR A 718 7.58 15.35 19.88
C THR A 718 6.89 16.14 18.77
N VAL A 719 7.65 16.76 17.85
CA VAL A 719 7.06 17.43 16.67
C VAL A 719 6.51 16.42 15.68
N MET A 720 7.17 15.28 15.48
CA MET A 720 6.65 14.19 14.66
C MET A 720 5.37 13.60 15.25
N GLU A 721 5.28 13.43 16.57
CA GLU A 721 4.05 13.04 17.24
C GLU A 721 2.92 14.07 17.06
N LEU A 722 3.22 15.37 17.09
CA LEU A 722 2.23 16.42 16.79
C LEU A 722 1.69 16.27 15.36
N PHE A 723 2.57 15.98 14.38
CA PHE A 723 2.15 15.68 13.02
C PHE A 723 1.27 14.43 12.93
N GLN A 724 1.60 13.35 13.64
CA GLN A 724 0.83 12.11 13.63
C GLN A 724 -0.54 12.25 14.31
N LYS A 725 -0.57 12.90 15.48
CA LYS A 725 -1.77 12.97 16.34
C LYS A 725 -2.75 14.04 15.88
N ILE A 726 -2.26 15.23 15.58
CA ILE A 726 -3.07 16.41 15.24
C ILE A 726 -3.22 16.56 13.72
N GLY A 727 -2.18 16.19 12.96
CA GLY A 727 -2.22 16.27 11.51
C GLY A 727 -2.19 17.69 10.89
N PRO A 728 -1.47 18.68 11.46
CA PRO A 728 -1.30 19.97 10.79
C PRO A 728 -0.46 19.79 9.52
N ARG A 729 -0.69 20.63 8.52
CA ARG A 729 0.15 20.61 7.30
C ARG A 729 1.55 21.19 7.56
N VAL A 730 1.63 22.16 8.46
CA VAL A 730 2.80 22.95 8.78
C VAL A 730 2.80 23.23 10.29
N ILE A 731 3.97 23.17 10.92
CA ILE A 731 4.18 23.64 12.29
C ILE A 731 5.15 24.82 12.22
N LEU A 732 4.76 25.96 12.80
CA LEU A 732 5.58 27.16 12.84
C LEU A 732 6.50 27.12 14.06
N ILE A 733 7.77 27.46 13.88
CA ILE A 733 8.74 27.46 14.97
C ILE A 733 8.88 28.88 15.52
N GLU A 734 8.50 29.03 16.78
CA GLU A 734 8.39 30.31 17.45
C GLU A 734 9.32 30.37 18.67
N TYR A 735 10.00 31.51 18.83
CA TYR A 735 10.81 31.81 20.00
C TYR A 735 10.51 33.23 20.48
N HIS A 736 9.93 33.35 21.69
CA HIS A 736 9.48 34.63 22.28
C HIS A 736 8.59 35.47 21.34
N GLY A 737 7.54 34.88 20.75
CA GLY A 737 6.67 35.61 19.82
C GLY A 737 7.21 35.72 18.40
N LYS A 738 8.50 35.46 18.17
CA LYS A 738 9.15 35.66 16.86
C LYS A 738 9.17 34.38 16.04
N LEU A 739 8.81 34.51 14.76
CA LEU A 739 8.95 33.44 13.78
C LEU A 739 10.43 33.19 13.48
N THR A 740 10.91 32.01 13.86
CA THR A 740 12.29 31.56 13.63
C THR A 740 12.41 30.61 12.44
N GLY A 741 11.37 29.84 12.17
CA GLY A 741 11.35 28.87 11.09
C GLY A 741 10.01 28.19 10.91
N LEU A 742 9.99 27.24 9.99
CA LEU A 742 8.83 26.44 9.64
C LEU A 742 9.28 24.99 9.41
N VAL A 743 8.46 24.04 9.84
CA VAL A 743 8.67 22.62 9.62
C VAL A 743 7.45 22.03 8.93
N THR A 744 7.70 21.19 7.93
CA THR A 744 6.68 20.35 7.31
C THR A 744 6.97 18.87 7.59
N VAL A 745 5.96 18.01 7.40
CA VAL A 745 6.15 16.54 7.49
C VAL A 745 7.26 16.07 6.55
N LYS A 746 7.39 16.70 5.37
CA LYS A 746 8.42 16.35 4.38
C LYS A 746 9.84 16.62 4.91
N ASP A 747 10.03 17.71 5.66
CA ASP A 747 11.35 18.03 6.24
C ASP A 747 11.73 17.03 7.34
N CYS A 748 10.78 16.61 8.18
CA CYS A 748 11.00 15.56 9.18
C CYS A 748 11.38 14.23 8.54
N LEU A 749 10.63 13.81 7.50
CA LEU A 749 10.92 12.58 6.78
C LEU A 749 12.30 12.63 6.13
N LYS A 750 12.65 13.74 5.46
CA LYS A 750 13.98 13.90 4.86
C LYS A 750 15.11 13.74 5.89
N TYR A 751 14.91 14.28 7.09
CA TYR A 751 15.87 14.09 8.17
C TYR A 751 15.97 12.64 8.61
N GLN A 752 14.83 11.95 8.80
CA GLN A 752 14.79 10.54 9.15
C GLN A 752 15.55 9.68 8.13
N PHE A 753 15.26 9.83 6.83
CA PHE A 753 15.96 9.11 5.77
C PHE A 753 17.48 9.34 5.81
N LYS A 754 17.90 10.60 6.05
CA LYS A 754 19.33 10.94 6.15
C LYS A 754 20.02 10.26 7.33
N VAL A 755 19.35 10.17 8.48
CA VAL A 755 19.87 9.49 9.66
C VAL A 755 19.96 7.97 9.42
N GLU A 756 18.91 7.38 8.87
CA GLU A 756 18.88 5.93 8.58
C GLU A 756 19.94 5.52 7.55
N ALA A 757 20.15 6.34 6.52
CA ALA A 757 21.20 6.12 5.51
C ALA A 757 22.60 6.19 6.12
N ALA A 758 22.80 7.02 7.16
CA ALA A 758 24.07 7.13 7.88
C ALA A 758 24.30 5.96 8.85
N GLU A 759 23.24 5.41 9.46
CA GLU A 759 23.32 4.28 10.39
C GLU A 759 23.53 2.94 9.67
N ASN A 760 22.88 2.75 8.52
CA ASN A 760 23.04 1.57 7.68
C ASN A 760 23.63 1.99 6.32
N PRO A 761 24.97 2.23 6.24
CA PRO A 761 25.62 2.36 4.95
C PRO A 761 25.39 1.04 4.22
N LYS A 762 24.50 1.06 3.23
CA LYS A 762 24.12 -0.17 2.52
C LYS A 762 25.39 -0.77 1.93
N ASP A 763 25.60 -2.08 2.13
CA ASP A 763 26.50 -2.91 1.32
C ASP A 763 25.95 -3.04 -0.13
N ASP A 764 25.44 -1.95 -0.70
CA ASP A 764 24.80 -1.91 -2.01
C ASP A 764 25.82 -2.23 -3.11
N HIS A 765 27.09 -1.84 -2.95
CA HIS A 765 28.12 -2.10 -3.96
C HIS A 765 28.25 -3.58 -4.36
N ARG A 766 28.28 -4.51 -3.39
CA ARG A 766 28.38 -5.96 -3.71
C ARG A 766 27.11 -6.50 -4.37
N ILE A 767 25.96 -5.95 -4.00
CA ILE A 767 24.67 -6.35 -4.57
C ILE A 767 24.53 -5.81 -5.99
N GLU A 768 24.94 -4.55 -6.22
CA GLU A 768 24.96 -3.91 -7.52
C GLU A 768 25.90 -4.62 -8.49
N GLU A 769 27.12 -4.96 -8.06
CA GLU A 769 28.07 -5.75 -8.86
C GLU A 769 27.45 -7.10 -9.29
N GLY A 770 26.79 -7.80 -8.36
CA GLY A 770 26.10 -9.06 -8.66
C GLY A 770 24.94 -8.88 -9.64
N GLN A 771 24.17 -7.80 -9.51
CA GLN A 771 23.09 -7.47 -10.44
C GLN A 771 23.61 -7.12 -11.84
N GLU A 772 24.72 -6.39 -11.94
CA GLU A 772 25.37 -6.06 -13.21
C GLU A 772 25.88 -7.31 -13.93
N GLN A 773 26.50 -8.24 -13.19
CA GLN A 773 26.93 -9.53 -13.74
C GLN A 773 25.73 -10.34 -14.27
N LEU A 774 24.63 -10.40 -13.52
CA LEU A 774 23.39 -11.06 -13.95
C LEU A 774 22.78 -10.41 -15.20
N TRP A 775 22.73 -9.08 -15.26
CA TRP A 775 22.22 -8.37 -16.43
C TRP A 775 23.09 -8.63 -17.66
N ASN A 776 24.42 -8.61 -17.51
CA ASN A 776 25.34 -8.96 -18.58
C ASN A 776 25.15 -10.40 -19.08
N LEU A 777 24.84 -11.35 -18.19
CA LEU A 777 24.47 -12.71 -18.57
C LEU A 777 23.15 -12.76 -19.35
N PHE A 778 22.12 -12.01 -18.93
CA PHE A 778 20.86 -11.92 -19.66
C PHE A 778 21.04 -11.32 -21.06
N GLN A 779 21.85 -10.26 -21.20
CA GLN A 779 22.15 -9.67 -22.51
C GLN A 779 22.91 -10.65 -23.41
N ARG A 780 23.89 -11.39 -22.87
CA ARG A 780 24.59 -12.44 -23.62
C ARG A 780 23.65 -13.55 -24.06
N ALA A 781 22.75 -13.99 -23.18
CA ALA A 781 21.74 -15.00 -23.50
C ALA A 781 20.75 -14.50 -24.56
N GLY A 782 20.29 -13.24 -24.46
CA GLY A 782 19.41 -12.59 -25.43
C GLY A 782 20.07 -12.45 -26.81
N ASN A 783 21.33 -12.03 -26.86
CA ASN A 783 22.11 -11.94 -28.10
C ASN A 783 22.40 -13.32 -28.72
N TRP A 784 22.65 -14.33 -27.89
CA TRP A 784 22.81 -15.71 -28.34
C TRP A 784 21.50 -16.25 -28.94
N PHE A 785 20.37 -15.99 -28.28
CA PHE A 785 19.05 -16.43 -28.74
C PHE A 785 18.64 -15.70 -30.02
N SER A 786 18.82 -14.37 -30.10
CA SER A 786 18.55 -13.61 -31.33
C SER A 786 19.42 -14.07 -32.50
N GLY A 787 20.69 -14.42 -32.25
CA GLY A 787 21.59 -14.99 -33.25
C GLY A 787 21.18 -16.39 -33.74
N ARG A 788 20.62 -17.22 -32.85
CA ARG A 788 20.02 -18.53 -33.19
C ARG A 788 18.75 -18.37 -34.00
N VAL A 789 17.82 -17.51 -33.57
CA VAL A 789 16.56 -17.23 -34.28
C VAL A 789 16.83 -16.64 -35.66
N SER A 790 17.78 -15.71 -35.78
CA SER A 790 18.18 -15.13 -37.07
C SER A 790 18.75 -16.18 -38.03
N ARG A 791 19.55 -17.13 -37.52
CA ARG A 791 20.06 -18.27 -38.30
C ARG A 791 18.96 -19.23 -38.78
N TYR A 792 18.00 -19.58 -37.91
CA TYR A 792 16.90 -20.47 -38.28
C TYR A 792 15.83 -19.79 -39.16
N SER A 793 15.66 -18.47 -39.04
CA SER A 793 14.73 -17.68 -39.84
C SER A 793 15.29 -17.28 -41.22
N GLY A 794 16.52 -17.65 -41.56
CA GLY A 794 17.19 -17.21 -42.79
C GLY A 794 17.31 -15.68 -42.91
N GLY A 795 17.46 -14.98 -41.78
CA GLY A 795 17.58 -13.52 -41.74
C GLY A 795 16.28 -12.71 -41.82
N ARG A 796 15.10 -13.33 -41.94
CA ARG A 796 13.82 -12.62 -42.07
C ARG A 796 13.31 -11.97 -40.77
N ILE A 797 13.65 -12.53 -39.60
CA ILE A 797 13.28 -11.98 -38.29
C ILE A 797 14.56 -11.48 -37.60
N ARG A 798 14.80 -10.16 -37.64
CA ARG A 798 15.79 -9.49 -36.79
C ARG A 798 15.07 -8.93 -35.58
N LEU A 799 15.29 -9.55 -34.41
CA LEU A 799 14.98 -8.92 -33.13
C LEU A 799 16.04 -7.83 -32.91
N THR A 800 15.70 -6.57 -33.19
CA THR A 800 16.61 -5.43 -33.05
C THR A 800 16.96 -5.24 -31.58
N SER A 801 18.21 -5.52 -31.22
CA SER A 801 18.83 -5.07 -29.97
C SER A 801 19.31 -3.64 -30.19
N THR A 802 18.55 -2.66 -29.71
CA THR A 802 19.03 -1.27 -29.60
C THR A 802 20.03 -1.20 -28.44
N SER A 803 21.30 -1.49 -28.72
CA SER A 803 22.40 -1.04 -27.86
C SER A 803 22.75 0.40 -28.24
N GLY A 804 22.30 1.36 -27.44
CA GLY A 804 22.88 2.70 -27.43
C GLY A 804 24.32 2.59 -26.94
N GLY A 805 25.27 2.61 -27.86
CA GLY A 805 26.70 2.71 -27.60
C GLY A 805 27.24 3.92 -28.34
N GLU A 806 27.57 4.97 -27.61
CA GLU A 806 28.36 6.10 -28.08
C GLU A 806 29.64 5.57 -28.76
N ARG A 807 29.86 5.99 -30.01
CA ARG A 807 31.15 5.77 -30.69
C ARG A 807 32.10 6.90 -30.31
N PRO A 808 33.34 6.62 -29.89
CA PRO A 808 34.33 7.66 -29.68
C PRO A 808 34.83 8.19 -31.02
N LEU A 809 35.12 9.49 -31.04
CA LEU A 809 35.70 10.23 -32.16
C LEU A 809 36.96 9.55 -32.72
N GLY A 810 36.91 9.24 -34.02
CA GLY A 810 38.07 8.90 -34.85
C GLY A 810 38.30 10.00 -35.89
N ARG A 811 39.44 10.67 -35.80
CA ARG A 811 39.86 11.82 -36.60
C ARG A 811 40.48 11.36 -37.94
N GLY A 812 39.93 11.84 -39.06
CA GLY A 812 40.64 12.17 -40.30
C GLY A 812 40.69 11.13 -41.42
N GLN A 813 40.01 11.42 -42.55
CA GLN A 813 40.68 11.73 -43.84
C GLN A 813 39.66 12.20 -44.89
N ILE A 814 40.15 13.10 -45.73
CA ILE A 814 39.51 13.93 -46.77
C ILE A 814 39.30 13.11 -48.06
N LEU A 815 38.18 13.31 -48.78
CA LEU A 815 38.12 13.59 -50.23
C LEU A 815 36.67 13.64 -50.77
N ASP A 816 36.54 14.47 -51.81
CA ASP A 816 35.36 15.05 -52.48
C ASP A 816 34.32 14.10 -53.08
N GLY A 817 33.14 14.65 -53.39
CA GLY A 817 32.21 14.13 -54.38
C GLY A 817 30.79 14.68 -54.27
N ASP A 818 30.38 15.46 -55.28
CA ASP A 818 29.19 16.31 -55.39
C ASP A 818 27.81 15.60 -55.44
N GLU A 819 26.75 16.31 -55.02
CA GLU A 819 25.57 16.72 -55.82
C GLU A 819 24.26 16.89 -55.01
N GLU A 820 23.71 18.11 -55.11
CA GLU A 820 22.29 18.53 -55.23
C GLU A 820 21.23 18.12 -54.17
N VAL A 821 20.78 19.04 -53.29
CA VAL A 821 19.65 19.99 -53.44
C VAL A 821 18.25 19.33 -53.35
N LEU A 822 17.55 19.49 -52.21
CA LEU A 822 16.33 20.30 -52.10
C LEU A 822 15.78 20.39 -50.66
N ASP A 823 15.40 21.62 -50.35
CA ASP A 823 14.71 22.18 -49.19
C ASP A 823 13.24 21.70 -49.13
N GLU A 824 12.69 21.50 -47.93
CA GLU A 824 11.33 21.91 -47.55
C GLU A 824 11.09 21.62 -46.06
N GLY A 825 11.20 22.66 -45.24
CA GLY A 825 10.50 22.71 -43.95
C GLY A 825 9.04 23.13 -44.17
N VAL A 826 8.12 22.69 -43.31
CA VAL A 826 6.95 23.47 -42.88
C VAL A 826 6.47 22.98 -41.51
N GLU A 827 6.31 23.96 -40.62
CA GLU A 827 5.68 23.96 -39.30
C GLU A 827 4.14 23.79 -39.31
N LEU A 828 3.56 23.69 -38.11
CA LEU A 828 2.15 23.89 -37.72
C LEU A 828 1.24 22.66 -37.96
N GLU A 829 0.25 22.32 -37.13
CA GLU A 829 -0.51 23.15 -36.20
C GLU A 829 -1.28 22.28 -35.18
N SER A 830 -1.60 22.90 -34.05
CA SER A 830 -2.63 22.48 -33.10
C SER A 830 -3.98 22.14 -33.76
N ARG A 831 -4.78 21.27 -33.13
CA ARG A 831 -6.23 21.47 -33.06
C ARG A 831 -6.94 20.61 -31.99
N ARG A 832 -7.60 21.36 -31.11
CA ARG A 832 -8.88 21.16 -30.40
C ARG A 832 -9.06 19.97 -29.45
#